data_AF-A0A7L2Y6W9-F1
#
_entry.id   AF-A0A7L2Y6W9-F1
#
_cell.length_a   1.000
_cell.length_b   1.000
_cell.length_c   1.000
_cell.angle_alpha   90.00
_cell.angle_beta   90.00
_cell.angle_gamma   90.00
#
_symmetry.space_group_name_H-M   'P 1'
#
loop_
_entity.id
_entity.type
_entity.pdbx_description
1 polymer ?
#
loop_
_entity_poly.entity_id
_entity_poly.type
_entity_poly.pdbx_seq_one_letter_code
_entity_poly.pdbx_strand_id
1 'polypeptide(L)'
;FSAMPLPLVLQASEAPLRLLTSAASDDQWGHSLFALIPSWTKKILFKRESSDNHHLPEDVSNMSVSSGFGITLQKCGVVNVEHDPQTADITLLINNTNMLFSANITDLILLDNITGLDVQKNSGNKTTDGLQIYKKRFLQGGEFFAINYSALLDAKEMWDGRVLTLPVKLTFRSSSQNKTDLISLTASFTITEEEKTKISYSLAIHASGFFIAFFVSLILTSAIFCIVYRTQILKWSFRTKNQEIHHELSQNHKLEHSQFNSSDLFSEDIIMNDQIIDILSFEESGNMLQALEDLEVASLTRADADLEAYRMQICKEVIAMMMKNMVLSHSLFPHVEKRMSSIFKKQFLAMEKEIQEEYERKMVAITAECNLENRKKMEAQHQKARNANEEAEEIMKKMNEKSAVEYRSLLDRRHRLEQDRLKRFLLVKQEEYFAKAYRQLAVTQRKELHNIFFTQISNAAFKGELKLEAAKTLVEDYGRIQGDIEDLMDFLQASKKYHLNRRFAYRKYLISKIHLRDSQASALINAAATQIPSLINKMERAGHLPESHLGVLLDRAEAEINSVKQKFHHDLKQEKQKVRQKLITKRRREVVQQKEHRKEQLSLGDPFKTTKEITHYLSHWKNLLSDHTIEFEELTEKLDNEASEELKELLLSVTEKTVEELKRVQYGIFVQELVKLSVPKMFLLEAVEEHKKEMVVKHEQLEREERARSMAAEELLELTRQKLSQELETGISEQKKSRSWEQSVFMQV
;
A
#
# COMPACT_ATOMS: atom_id res chain seq x y z
N PHE A 1 -22.59 27.77 -74.72
CA PHE A 1 -21.39 27.06 -74.25
C PHE A 1 -21.15 27.42 -72.79
N SER A 2 -21.68 26.59 -71.91
CA SER A 2 -21.57 26.62 -70.46
C SER A 2 -21.45 25.16 -70.05
N ALA A 3 -20.40 24.80 -69.31
CA ALA A 3 -20.22 23.46 -68.77
C ALA A 3 -19.93 23.60 -67.28
N MET A 4 -20.84 23.04 -66.49
CA MET A 4 -20.76 22.93 -65.04
C MET A 4 -19.55 22.10 -64.58
N PRO A 5 -19.02 22.35 -63.36
CA PRO A 5 -18.13 21.41 -62.71
C PRO A 5 -18.94 20.32 -61.98
N LEU A 6 -18.67 19.06 -62.29
CA LEU A 6 -19.03 17.92 -61.45
C LEU A 6 -18.13 17.88 -60.20
N PRO A 7 -18.65 17.47 -59.02
CA PRO A 7 -17.83 17.27 -57.83
C PRO A 7 -17.10 15.93 -57.94
N LEU A 8 -15.76 15.98 -57.90
CA LEU A 8 -14.92 14.79 -57.80
C LEU A 8 -15.02 14.24 -56.37
N VAL A 9 -15.68 13.10 -56.22
CA VAL A 9 -15.66 12.28 -55.02
C VAL A 9 -14.24 11.74 -54.83
N LEU A 10 -13.49 12.36 -53.92
CA LEU A 10 -12.24 11.79 -53.40
C LEU A 10 -12.61 10.76 -52.34
N GLN A 11 -12.60 9.50 -52.77
CA GLN A 11 -12.63 8.31 -51.94
C GLN A 11 -11.49 8.42 -50.91
N ALA A 12 -11.85 8.73 -49.66
CA ALA A 12 -10.94 8.61 -48.54
C ALA A 12 -10.55 7.14 -48.43
N SER A 13 -9.32 6.83 -48.84
CA SER A 13 -8.65 5.59 -48.52
C SER A 13 -8.52 5.51 -47.01
N GLU A 14 -9.49 4.86 -46.35
CA GLU A 14 -9.32 4.30 -45.01
C GLU A 14 -8.32 3.16 -45.11
N ALA A 15 -7.03 3.52 -45.15
CA ALA A 15 -6.01 2.63 -44.66
C ALA A 15 -6.13 2.64 -43.12
N PRO A 16 -6.24 1.49 -42.45
CA PRO A 16 -6.22 1.47 -40.99
C PRO A 16 -4.85 2.00 -40.57
N LEU A 17 -4.84 3.22 -40.00
CA LEU A 17 -3.76 3.68 -39.15
C LEU A 17 -3.59 2.60 -38.08
N ARG A 18 -2.48 1.86 -38.16
CA ARG A 18 -2.02 0.96 -37.10
C ARG A 18 -2.04 1.73 -35.79
N LEU A 19 -3.10 1.57 -35.01
CA LEU A 19 -3.19 2.00 -33.64
C LEU A 19 -2.17 1.16 -32.88
N LEU A 20 -0.96 1.68 -32.74
CA LEU A 20 0.03 1.23 -31.78
C LEU A 20 -0.53 1.57 -30.40
N THR A 21 -1.42 0.71 -29.90
CA THR A 21 -1.71 0.63 -28.47
C THR A 21 -0.41 0.30 -27.76
N SER A 22 -0.16 0.97 -26.64
CA SER A 22 0.90 0.60 -25.68
C SER A 22 0.91 -0.92 -25.53
N ALA A 23 2.05 -1.55 -25.82
CA ALA A 23 2.25 -3.00 -25.70
C ALA A 23 2.38 -3.43 -24.23
N ALA A 24 1.61 -2.83 -23.34
CA ALA A 24 1.42 -3.32 -22.00
C ALA A 24 0.18 -4.21 -22.00
N SER A 25 0.35 -5.47 -21.60
CA SER A 25 -0.74 -6.39 -21.33
C SER A 25 -1.89 -5.74 -20.54
N ASP A 26 -3.14 -5.99 -20.96
CA ASP A 26 -4.37 -5.67 -20.19
C ASP A 26 -4.45 -6.48 -18.88
N ASP A 27 -3.53 -7.42 -18.65
CA ASP A 27 -3.46 -8.22 -17.44
C ASP A 27 -2.97 -7.34 -16.27
N GLN A 28 -3.95 -6.87 -15.49
CA GLN A 28 -3.85 -5.81 -14.47
C GLN A 28 -2.77 -6.00 -13.38
N TRP A 29 -2.01 -7.10 -13.35
CA TRP A 29 -1.25 -7.51 -12.16
C TRP A 29 0.14 -8.12 -12.40
N GLY A 30 0.57 -8.44 -13.63
CA GLY A 30 1.86 -9.13 -13.85
C GLY A 30 3.10 -8.24 -13.61
N HIS A 31 2.98 -6.96 -13.96
CA HIS A 31 4.13 -6.08 -14.17
C HIS A 31 4.18 -4.92 -13.17
N SER A 32 3.64 -5.06 -11.95
CA SER A 32 3.75 -4.05 -10.87
C SER A 32 4.46 -4.63 -9.65
N LEU A 33 5.22 -3.82 -8.92
CA LEU A 33 5.77 -4.22 -7.61
C LEU A 33 4.65 -4.61 -6.63
N PHE A 34 3.43 -4.14 -6.85
CA PHE A 34 2.27 -4.44 -6.03
C PHE A 34 1.57 -5.77 -6.34
N ALA A 35 1.96 -6.49 -7.39
CA ALA A 35 1.61 -7.90 -7.55
C ALA A 35 2.00 -8.74 -6.32
N LEU A 36 2.95 -8.22 -5.52
CA LEU A 36 3.38 -8.78 -4.25
C LEU A 36 2.34 -8.61 -3.13
N ILE A 37 1.56 -7.52 -3.11
CA ILE A 37 0.63 -7.22 -2.01
C ILE A 37 -0.46 -8.30 -1.82
N PRO A 38 -1.12 -8.83 -2.88
CA PRO A 38 -2.08 -9.94 -2.74
C PRO A 38 -1.44 -11.24 -2.24
N SER A 39 -0.18 -11.51 -2.62
CA SER A 39 0.55 -12.71 -2.17
C SER A 39 1.01 -12.60 -0.70
N TRP A 40 1.29 -11.38 -0.25
CA TRP A 40 1.74 -11.08 1.11
C TRP A 40 0.57 -10.99 2.08
N THR A 41 -0.53 -10.33 1.71
CA THR A 41 -1.78 -10.34 2.49
C THR A 41 -2.30 -11.75 2.72
N LYS A 42 -2.21 -12.65 1.72
CA LYS A 42 -2.50 -14.08 1.89
C LYS A 42 -1.55 -14.78 2.88
N LYS A 43 -0.24 -14.51 2.85
CA LYS A 43 0.69 -15.08 3.85
C LYS A 43 0.50 -14.53 5.27
N ILE A 44 0.04 -13.28 5.40
CA ILE A 44 -0.19 -12.60 6.68
C ILE A 44 -1.48 -13.07 7.36
N LEU A 45 -2.52 -13.44 6.60
CA LEU A 45 -3.85 -13.73 7.13
C LEU A 45 -4.17 -15.23 7.35
N PHE A 46 -3.51 -16.16 6.65
CA PHE A 46 -3.91 -17.59 6.65
C PHE A 46 -3.23 -18.49 7.69
N LYS A 47 -2.50 -17.95 8.67
CA LYS A 47 -1.98 -18.79 9.77
C LYS A 47 -3.02 -18.91 10.89
N ARG A 48 -4.02 -19.80 10.66
CA ARG A 48 -5.11 -20.26 11.55
C ARG A 48 -6.50 -19.69 11.21
N GLU A 49 -7.13 -20.27 10.19
CA GLU A 49 -8.59 -20.31 10.09
C GLU A 49 -8.99 -21.76 9.87
N SER A 50 -9.46 -22.40 10.94
CA SER A 50 -10.12 -23.70 10.91
C SER A 50 -11.56 -23.52 11.39
N SER A 51 -12.49 -23.97 10.55
CA SER A 51 -13.90 -24.30 10.82
C SER A 51 -14.68 -23.40 11.80
N ASP A 52 -15.64 -22.63 11.30
CA ASP A 52 -17.05 -22.95 11.52
C ASP A 52 -18.02 -22.06 10.71
N ASN A 53 -19.22 -22.61 10.55
CA ASN A 53 -20.21 -22.35 9.52
C ASN A 53 -20.96 -21.00 9.60
N HIS A 54 -21.43 -20.62 8.40
CA HIS A 54 -22.67 -19.90 8.05
C HIS A 54 -23.30 -18.92 9.05
N HIS A 55 -23.42 -17.65 8.65
CA HIS A 55 -24.70 -16.99 8.38
C HIS A 55 -24.43 -15.64 7.66
N LEU A 56 -25.10 -15.42 6.53
CA LEU A 56 -25.11 -14.19 5.74
C LEU A 56 -26.04 -13.15 6.39
N PRO A 57 -25.77 -11.84 6.20
CA PRO A 57 -26.82 -10.99 5.67
C PRO A 57 -26.38 -10.20 4.43
N GLU A 58 -27.32 -10.09 3.49
CA GLU A 58 -27.31 -9.25 2.29
C GLU A 58 -27.25 -7.75 2.62
N ASP A 59 -26.48 -6.99 1.83
CA ASP A 59 -26.97 -5.82 1.07
C ASP A 59 -25.78 -5.05 0.47
N VAL A 60 -25.45 -5.31 -0.80
CA VAL A 60 -24.83 -4.33 -1.71
C VAL A 60 -25.29 -4.66 -3.13
N SER A 61 -25.99 -3.70 -3.74
CA SER A 61 -26.43 -3.70 -5.13
C SER A 61 -25.25 -3.84 -6.10
N ASN A 62 -25.02 -5.04 -6.60
CA ASN A 62 -24.08 -5.33 -7.68
C ASN A 62 -24.87 -5.66 -8.96
N MET A 63 -24.73 -4.84 -10.01
CA MET A 63 -25.31 -5.11 -11.35
C MET A 63 -24.76 -6.39 -12.01
N SER A 64 -23.68 -6.97 -11.46
CA SER A 64 -23.10 -8.24 -11.88
C SER A 64 -22.71 -9.07 -10.66
N VAL A 65 -23.15 -10.33 -10.61
CA VAL A 65 -22.77 -11.26 -9.54
C VAL A 65 -21.97 -12.42 -10.14
N SER A 66 -20.80 -12.68 -9.56
CA SER A 66 -19.93 -13.79 -9.93
C SER A 66 -19.99 -14.88 -8.87
N SER A 67 -20.19 -16.14 -9.29
CA SER A 67 -20.02 -17.28 -8.40
C SER A 67 -18.55 -17.63 -8.22
N GLY A 68 -18.20 -18.26 -7.10
CA GLY A 68 -16.87 -18.87 -6.89
C GLY A 68 -16.49 -19.96 -7.91
N PHE A 69 -17.39 -20.28 -8.84
CA PHE A 69 -17.20 -21.24 -9.94
C PHE A 69 -16.89 -20.60 -11.30
N GLY A 70 -16.76 -19.26 -11.37
CA GLY A 70 -16.44 -18.54 -12.60
C GLY A 70 -17.64 -18.31 -13.53
N ILE A 71 -18.85 -18.22 -12.96
CA ILE A 71 -20.09 -17.93 -13.70
C ILE A 71 -20.57 -16.56 -13.30
N THR A 72 -20.79 -15.68 -14.29
CA THR A 72 -21.34 -14.34 -14.09
C THR A 72 -22.76 -14.23 -14.64
N LEU A 73 -23.63 -13.56 -13.89
CA LEU A 73 -24.98 -13.18 -14.31
C LEU A 73 -25.08 -11.66 -14.35
N GLN A 74 -25.55 -11.12 -15.48
CA GLN A 74 -25.76 -9.71 -15.69
C GLN A 74 -27.14 -9.45 -16.33
N LYS A 75 -27.81 -8.40 -15.86
CA LYS A 75 -29.03 -7.85 -16.47
C LYS A 75 -28.79 -6.38 -16.73
N CYS A 76 -28.99 -5.95 -17.96
CA CYS A 76 -28.89 -4.56 -18.37
C CYS A 76 -30.05 -4.19 -19.30
N GLY A 77 -30.35 -2.91 -19.42
CA GLY A 77 -31.36 -2.45 -20.34
C GLY A 77 -31.19 -0.98 -20.69
N VAL A 78 -31.71 -0.61 -21.86
CA VAL A 78 -31.74 0.76 -22.37
C VAL A 78 -33.19 1.16 -22.54
N VAL A 79 -33.58 2.31 -21.96
CA VAL A 79 -34.93 2.84 -22.09
C VAL A 79 -34.94 3.89 -23.21
N ASN A 80 -35.80 3.69 -24.20
CA ASN A 80 -36.04 4.66 -25.25
C ASN A 80 -37.24 5.55 -24.87
N VAL A 81 -36.95 6.82 -24.62
CA VAL A 81 -37.91 7.84 -24.14
C VAL A 81 -38.60 8.57 -25.31
N GLU A 82 -38.21 8.29 -26.57
CA GLU A 82 -38.76 8.96 -27.76
C GLU A 82 -40.14 8.45 -28.20
N HIS A 83 -40.61 7.34 -27.62
CA HIS A 83 -41.89 6.72 -27.93
C HIS A 83 -42.82 6.71 -26.70
N ASP A 84 -44.11 6.93 -26.93
CA ASP A 84 -45.17 6.83 -25.91
C ASP A 84 -46.13 5.70 -26.32
N PRO A 85 -46.22 4.58 -25.57
CA PRO A 85 -45.53 4.29 -24.30
C PRO A 85 -44.02 4.03 -24.45
N GLN A 86 -43.26 4.37 -23.39
CA GLN A 86 -41.80 4.18 -23.33
C GLN A 86 -41.45 2.70 -23.49
N THR A 87 -40.41 2.42 -24.27
CA THR A 87 -39.95 1.05 -24.55
C THR A 87 -38.60 0.81 -23.90
N ALA A 88 -38.42 -0.31 -23.21
CA ALA A 88 -37.16 -0.79 -22.66
C ALA A 88 -36.66 -2.00 -23.44
N ASP A 89 -35.43 -1.92 -23.93
CA ASP A 89 -34.70 -3.06 -24.49
C ASP A 89 -33.81 -3.67 -23.41
N ILE A 90 -34.12 -4.91 -23.01
CA ILE A 90 -33.46 -5.61 -21.90
C ILE A 90 -32.62 -6.76 -22.43
N THR A 91 -31.41 -6.90 -21.89
CA THR A 91 -30.45 -7.96 -22.17
C THR A 91 -30.04 -8.67 -20.88
N LEU A 92 -30.19 -9.99 -20.86
CA LEU A 92 -29.73 -10.88 -19.82
C LEU A 92 -28.54 -11.67 -20.35
N LEU A 93 -27.42 -11.67 -19.63
CA LEU A 93 -26.20 -12.36 -20.03
C LEU A 93 -25.70 -13.28 -18.92
N ILE A 94 -25.47 -14.54 -19.27
CA ILE A 94 -24.80 -15.53 -18.42
C ILE A 94 -23.49 -15.89 -19.10
N ASN A 95 -22.36 -15.71 -18.43
CA ASN A 95 -21.04 -16.06 -18.97
C ASN A 95 -20.38 -17.12 -18.09
N ASN A 96 -19.82 -18.17 -18.71
CA ASN A 96 -19.02 -19.18 -18.04
C ASN A 96 -17.53 -18.95 -18.36
N THR A 97 -16.84 -18.18 -17.52
CA THR A 97 -15.46 -17.72 -17.79
C THR A 97 -14.36 -18.67 -17.29
N ASN A 98 -14.72 -19.84 -16.75
CA ASN A 98 -13.76 -20.75 -16.14
C ASN A 98 -13.06 -21.65 -17.20
N MET A 99 -11.89 -21.21 -17.69
CA MET A 99 -11.07 -22.00 -18.63
C MET A 99 -10.17 -23.05 -17.94
N LEU A 100 -9.96 -22.98 -16.62
CA LEU A 100 -9.03 -23.85 -15.89
C LEU A 100 -9.67 -25.15 -15.37
N PHE A 101 -10.99 -25.17 -15.20
CA PHE A 101 -11.76 -26.36 -14.83
C PHE A 101 -12.94 -26.47 -15.81
N SER A 102 -12.92 -27.47 -16.69
CA SER A 102 -13.97 -27.77 -17.68
C SER A 102 -15.28 -28.28 -17.06
N ALA A 103 -15.78 -27.60 -16.03
CA ALA A 103 -17.05 -27.94 -15.40
C ALA A 103 -18.20 -27.43 -16.27
N ASN A 104 -18.75 -28.32 -17.09
CA ASN A 104 -20.00 -28.06 -17.81
C ASN A 104 -21.12 -27.81 -16.80
N ILE A 105 -21.85 -26.72 -17.01
CA ILE A 105 -23.01 -26.40 -16.18
C ILE A 105 -24.21 -27.09 -16.79
N THR A 106 -25.00 -27.76 -15.95
CA THR A 106 -26.22 -28.47 -16.38
C THR A 106 -27.44 -27.92 -15.68
N ASP A 107 -28.61 -28.09 -16.30
CA ASP A 107 -29.91 -27.67 -15.76
C ASP A 107 -29.98 -26.18 -15.41
N LEU A 108 -29.56 -25.30 -16.32
CA LEU A 108 -29.67 -23.85 -16.13
C LEU A 108 -31.14 -23.41 -16.22
N ILE A 109 -31.64 -22.80 -15.16
CA ILE A 109 -32.97 -22.19 -15.08
C ILE A 109 -32.80 -20.73 -14.66
N LEU A 110 -33.14 -19.82 -15.56
CA LEU A 110 -33.16 -18.38 -15.33
C LEU A 110 -34.62 -17.95 -15.10
N LEU A 111 -34.87 -17.29 -13.97
CA LEU A 111 -36.13 -16.68 -13.59
C LEU A 111 -35.96 -15.17 -13.63
N ASP A 112 -36.59 -14.52 -14.59
CA ASP A 112 -36.52 -13.09 -14.77
C ASP A 112 -37.80 -12.40 -14.29
N ASN A 113 -37.69 -11.41 -13.41
CA ASN A 113 -38.82 -10.61 -12.97
C ASN A 113 -39.09 -9.47 -13.96
N ILE A 114 -40.31 -9.48 -14.49
CA ILE A 114 -40.83 -8.53 -15.47
C ILE A 114 -42.10 -7.83 -14.96
N THR A 115 -42.39 -7.89 -13.66
CA THR A 115 -43.47 -7.09 -13.06
C THR A 115 -43.25 -5.61 -13.38
N GLY A 116 -44.26 -4.94 -13.92
CA GLY A 116 -44.19 -3.58 -14.46
C GLY A 116 -43.81 -3.46 -15.93
N LEU A 117 -43.55 -4.57 -16.63
CA LEU A 117 -43.16 -4.61 -18.03
C LEU A 117 -44.14 -5.44 -18.89
N ASP A 118 -44.58 -4.88 -20.02
CA ASP A 118 -45.33 -5.59 -21.04
C ASP A 118 -44.45 -5.99 -22.23
N VAL A 119 -44.00 -7.24 -22.23
CA VAL A 119 -43.01 -7.78 -23.19
C VAL A 119 -43.61 -8.00 -24.57
N GLN A 120 -43.06 -7.34 -25.60
CA GLN A 120 -43.62 -7.33 -26.96
C GLN A 120 -43.21 -8.54 -27.84
N LYS A 121 -42.05 -9.16 -27.58
CA LYS A 121 -41.55 -10.36 -28.29
C LYS A 121 -40.86 -11.29 -27.29
N ASN A 122 -41.17 -12.59 -27.34
CA ASN A 122 -40.74 -13.54 -26.30
C ASN A 122 -40.22 -14.87 -26.87
N SER A 123 -39.18 -15.43 -26.25
CA SER A 123 -38.67 -16.80 -26.44
C SER A 123 -38.78 -17.69 -25.18
N GLY A 124 -39.25 -17.15 -24.05
CA GLY A 124 -39.45 -17.83 -22.77
C GLY A 124 -40.92 -18.12 -22.44
N ASN A 125 -41.18 -18.95 -21.43
CA ASN A 125 -42.55 -19.25 -20.99
C ASN A 125 -42.99 -18.24 -19.92
N LYS A 126 -43.96 -17.38 -20.23
CA LYS A 126 -44.54 -16.41 -19.28
C LYS A 126 -45.38 -17.15 -18.24
N THR A 127 -45.19 -16.84 -16.97
CA THR A 127 -45.99 -17.36 -15.86
C THR A 127 -46.99 -16.30 -15.38
N THR A 128 -48.01 -16.71 -14.61
CA THR A 128 -49.08 -15.82 -14.11
C THR A 128 -48.60 -14.74 -13.14
N ASP A 129 -47.38 -14.87 -12.61
CA ASP A 129 -46.88 -14.10 -11.47
C ASP A 129 -45.87 -13.00 -11.88
N GLY A 130 -45.84 -12.59 -13.15
CA GLY A 130 -44.89 -11.57 -13.63
C GLY A 130 -43.45 -12.06 -13.80
N LEU A 131 -43.24 -13.38 -13.90
CA LEU A 131 -41.92 -14.00 -14.13
C LEU A 131 -41.82 -14.64 -15.52
N GLN A 132 -40.67 -14.49 -16.16
CA GLN A 132 -40.27 -15.25 -17.34
C GLN A 132 -39.23 -16.31 -17.00
N ILE A 133 -39.42 -17.53 -17.52
CA ILE A 133 -38.52 -18.65 -17.26
C ILE A 133 -37.81 -19.04 -18.55
N TYR A 134 -36.48 -19.06 -18.51
CA TYR A 134 -35.62 -19.58 -19.57
C TYR A 134 -34.86 -20.80 -19.07
N LYS A 135 -34.82 -21.85 -19.89
CA LYS A 135 -34.14 -23.11 -19.55
C LYS A 135 -33.11 -23.45 -20.61
N LYS A 136 -31.91 -23.80 -20.18
CA LYS A 136 -30.84 -24.31 -21.04
C LYS A 136 -30.24 -25.57 -20.42
N ARG A 137 -30.17 -26.66 -21.20
CA ARG A 137 -29.73 -27.97 -20.67
C ARG A 137 -28.26 -27.99 -20.28
N PHE A 138 -27.40 -27.33 -21.07
CA PHE A 138 -25.97 -27.27 -20.81
C PHE A 138 -25.38 -25.93 -21.27
N LEU A 139 -24.33 -25.47 -20.58
CA LEU A 139 -23.49 -24.34 -20.99
C LEU A 139 -22.02 -24.72 -20.76
N GLN A 140 -21.22 -24.74 -21.83
CA GLN A 140 -19.82 -25.18 -21.74
C GLN A 140 -18.90 -24.10 -21.16
N GLY A 141 -17.73 -24.49 -20.66
CA GLY A 141 -16.69 -23.56 -20.22
C GLY A 141 -16.20 -22.69 -21.38
N GLY A 142 -16.24 -21.38 -21.23
CA GLY A 142 -15.94 -20.40 -22.28
C GLY A 142 -17.15 -19.97 -23.13
N GLU A 143 -18.33 -20.59 -22.96
CA GLU A 143 -19.55 -20.17 -23.63
C GLU A 143 -20.35 -19.15 -22.82
N PHE A 144 -21.16 -18.35 -23.52
CA PHE A 144 -22.14 -17.46 -22.92
C PHE A 144 -23.57 -17.79 -23.41
N PHE A 145 -24.56 -17.35 -22.64
CA PHE A 145 -25.97 -17.42 -22.99
C PHE A 145 -26.60 -16.05 -22.81
N ALA A 146 -27.05 -15.45 -23.91
CA ALA A 146 -27.66 -14.14 -23.95
C ALA A 146 -29.14 -14.23 -24.34
N ILE A 147 -29.98 -13.45 -23.66
CA ILE A 147 -31.42 -13.35 -23.91
C ILE A 147 -31.76 -11.86 -24.03
N ASN A 148 -32.39 -11.49 -25.14
CA ASN A 148 -32.77 -10.12 -25.43
C ASN A 148 -34.28 -10.04 -25.65
N TYR A 149 -34.94 -9.08 -25.01
CA TYR A 149 -36.36 -8.80 -25.24
C TYR A 149 -36.65 -7.31 -25.09
N SER A 150 -37.69 -6.86 -25.78
CA SER A 150 -38.21 -5.49 -25.71
C SER A 150 -39.53 -5.48 -24.96
N ALA A 151 -39.73 -4.52 -24.07
CA ALA A 151 -40.94 -4.40 -23.26
C ALA A 151 -41.40 -2.95 -23.13
N LEU A 152 -42.71 -2.74 -23.03
CA LEU A 152 -43.31 -1.45 -22.70
C LEU A 152 -43.33 -1.28 -21.18
N LEU A 153 -43.06 -0.07 -20.68
CA LEU A 153 -43.23 0.24 -19.27
C LEU A 153 -44.72 0.49 -18.95
N ASP A 154 -45.28 -0.24 -17.98
CA ASP A 154 -46.64 0.02 -17.51
C ASP A 154 -46.64 1.14 -16.46
N ALA A 155 -47.16 2.31 -16.84
CA ALA A 155 -47.24 3.49 -15.99
C ALA A 155 -48.12 3.31 -14.73
N LYS A 156 -48.95 2.25 -14.65
CA LYS A 156 -49.81 1.99 -13.48
C LYS A 156 -49.10 1.33 -12.30
N GLU A 157 -48.01 0.59 -12.52
CA GLU A 157 -47.28 -0.10 -11.43
C GLU A 157 -46.14 0.75 -10.82
N MET A 158 -45.84 1.93 -11.37
CA MET A 158 -44.80 2.87 -10.88
C MET A 158 -45.14 3.60 -9.55
N TRP A 159 -46.19 3.19 -8.81
CA TRP A 159 -46.74 3.95 -7.68
C TRP A 159 -46.11 3.65 -6.32
N ASP A 160 -45.01 2.91 -6.27
CA ASP A 160 -44.16 2.81 -5.07
C ASP A 160 -42.78 3.44 -5.35
N GLY A 161 -42.79 4.77 -5.50
CA GLY A 161 -41.59 5.57 -5.39
C GLY A 161 -40.58 5.45 -6.53
N ARG A 162 -40.95 5.87 -7.76
CA ARG A 162 -40.03 6.37 -8.81
C ARG A 162 -38.87 5.44 -9.24
N VAL A 163 -38.87 4.17 -8.83
CA VAL A 163 -37.85 3.17 -9.15
C VAL A 163 -38.51 1.83 -9.42
N LEU A 164 -38.39 1.32 -10.65
CA LEU A 164 -38.83 -0.04 -10.99
C LEU A 164 -37.67 -1.02 -10.76
N THR A 165 -37.82 -1.98 -9.85
CA THR A 165 -36.76 -2.97 -9.53
C THR A 165 -37.10 -4.34 -10.13
N LEU A 166 -36.21 -4.85 -10.97
CA LEU A 166 -36.42 -6.01 -11.83
C LEU A 166 -35.32 -7.08 -11.59
N PRO A 167 -35.39 -7.85 -10.49
CA PRO A 167 -34.40 -8.87 -10.19
C PRO A 167 -34.45 -10.06 -11.15
N VAL A 168 -33.31 -10.69 -11.39
CA VAL A 168 -33.16 -11.94 -12.13
C VAL A 168 -32.43 -12.97 -11.27
N LYS A 169 -32.92 -14.21 -11.26
CA LYS A 169 -32.36 -15.32 -10.51
C LYS A 169 -31.96 -16.46 -11.44
N LEU A 170 -30.69 -16.86 -11.42
CA LEU A 170 -30.17 -18.03 -12.12
C LEU A 170 -29.96 -19.18 -11.14
N THR A 171 -30.43 -20.37 -11.49
CA THR A 171 -30.15 -21.62 -10.78
C THR A 171 -29.53 -22.64 -11.73
N PHE A 172 -28.52 -23.37 -11.27
CA PHE A 172 -27.84 -24.39 -12.08
C PHE A 172 -27.17 -25.45 -11.21
N ARG A 173 -26.84 -26.60 -11.82
CA ARG A 173 -26.05 -27.66 -11.21
C ARG A 173 -24.64 -27.68 -11.79
N SER A 174 -23.65 -27.77 -10.91
CA SER A 174 -22.25 -27.98 -11.28
C SER A 174 -21.81 -29.37 -10.84
N SER A 175 -21.17 -30.13 -11.73
CA SER A 175 -20.54 -31.41 -11.41
C SER A 175 -19.05 -31.20 -11.22
N SER A 176 -18.63 -30.81 -10.02
CA SER A 176 -17.22 -30.86 -9.62
C SER A 176 -16.97 -32.16 -8.82
N GLN A 177 -15.78 -32.73 -8.97
CA GLN A 177 -15.40 -34.07 -8.47
C GLN A 177 -15.95 -34.36 -7.06
N ASN A 178 -17.01 -35.18 -7.01
CA ASN A 178 -17.70 -35.78 -5.85
C ASN A 178 -18.86 -35.04 -5.12
N LYS A 179 -19.36 -33.88 -5.56
CA LYS A 179 -20.65 -33.32 -5.06
C LYS A 179 -21.45 -32.59 -6.15
N THR A 180 -22.77 -32.79 -6.16
CA THR A 180 -23.72 -32.06 -7.02
C THR A 180 -24.41 -30.98 -6.19
N ASP A 181 -23.82 -29.79 -6.16
CA ASP A 181 -24.40 -28.65 -5.44
C ASP A 181 -25.29 -27.82 -6.39
N LEU A 182 -26.52 -27.51 -5.94
CA LEU A 182 -27.43 -26.59 -6.63
C LEU A 182 -27.04 -25.16 -6.24
N ILE A 183 -26.60 -24.36 -7.20
CA ILE A 183 -26.09 -23.01 -6.98
C ILE A 183 -27.11 -22.01 -7.52
N SER A 184 -27.37 -20.94 -6.75
CA SER A 184 -28.27 -19.85 -7.11
C SER A 184 -27.53 -18.51 -7.14
N LEU A 185 -27.72 -17.73 -8.19
CA LEU A 185 -27.23 -16.36 -8.34
C LEU A 185 -28.42 -15.42 -8.55
N THR A 186 -28.37 -14.23 -7.96
CA THR A 186 -29.39 -13.20 -8.14
C THR A 186 -28.72 -11.89 -8.54
N ALA A 187 -29.19 -11.24 -9.60
CA ALA A 187 -28.75 -9.90 -10.00
C ALA A 187 -29.97 -8.97 -10.02
N SER A 188 -29.80 -7.71 -9.60
CA SER A 188 -30.87 -6.70 -9.61
C SER A 188 -30.61 -5.61 -10.64
N PHE A 189 -31.67 -5.18 -11.33
CA PHE A 189 -31.66 -4.09 -12.30
C PHE A 189 -32.77 -3.09 -11.95
N THR A 190 -32.49 -1.80 -12.00
CA THR A 190 -33.44 -0.75 -11.61
C THR A 190 -33.58 0.33 -12.69
N ILE A 191 -34.81 0.75 -12.99
CA ILE A 191 -35.11 1.89 -13.88
C ILE A 191 -35.60 3.07 -13.04
N THR A 192 -35.02 4.25 -13.23
CA THR A 192 -35.31 5.50 -12.49
C THR A 192 -35.73 6.62 -13.44
N GLU A 193 -36.68 7.47 -13.03
CA GLU A 193 -37.14 8.63 -13.80
C GLU A 193 -36.35 9.91 -13.43
N GLU A 194 -35.86 10.67 -14.41
CA GLU A 194 -34.97 11.84 -14.21
C GLU A 194 -35.74 13.19 -14.38
N GLU A 195 -35.59 14.11 -13.40
CA GLU A 195 -36.36 15.36 -13.32
C GLU A 195 -35.72 16.51 -14.15
N LYS A 196 -36.47 17.12 -15.09
CA LYS A 196 -36.09 18.41 -15.72
C LYS A 196 -36.64 19.58 -14.92
N THR A 197 -35.85 20.15 -14.02
CA THR A 197 -36.26 21.35 -13.25
C THR A 197 -36.11 22.64 -14.08
N LYS A 198 -37.22 23.36 -14.28
CA LYS A 198 -37.24 24.76 -14.74
C LYS A 198 -36.92 25.67 -13.56
N ILE A 199 -35.74 26.28 -13.53
CA ILE A 199 -35.33 27.20 -12.45
C ILE A 199 -35.90 28.60 -12.72
N SER A 200 -36.77 29.07 -11.82
CA SER A 200 -37.36 30.41 -11.79
C SER A 200 -36.55 31.38 -10.92
N TYR A 201 -36.13 32.51 -11.49
CA TYR A 201 -35.92 33.87 -10.94
C TYR A 201 -35.32 34.17 -9.54
N SER A 202 -35.02 33.21 -8.64
CA SER A 202 -34.52 33.49 -7.28
C SER A 202 -32.99 33.62 -7.18
N LEU A 203 -32.23 33.07 -8.14
CA LEU A 203 -30.76 32.99 -8.05
C LEU A 203 -30.07 34.36 -8.18
N ALA A 204 -30.64 35.29 -8.95
CA ALA A 204 -30.06 36.62 -9.17
C ALA A 204 -30.07 37.49 -7.89
N ILE A 205 -31.10 37.32 -7.05
CA ILE A 205 -31.24 38.07 -5.79
C ILE A 205 -30.27 37.51 -4.75
N HIS A 206 -30.14 36.18 -4.66
CA HIS A 206 -29.16 35.55 -3.75
C HIS A 206 -27.71 35.83 -4.18
N ALA A 207 -27.41 35.83 -5.48
CA ALA A 207 -26.09 36.19 -5.99
C ALA A 207 -25.73 37.66 -5.68
N SER A 208 -26.67 38.59 -5.87
CA SER A 208 -26.47 40.00 -5.51
C SER A 208 -26.20 40.19 -4.01
N GLY A 209 -26.97 39.51 -3.16
CA GLY A 209 -26.74 39.53 -1.71
C GLY A 209 -25.37 38.97 -1.31
N PHE A 210 -24.92 37.90 -1.96
CA PHE A 210 -23.60 37.31 -1.73
C PHE A 210 -22.48 38.30 -2.07
N PHE A 211 -22.54 38.99 -3.22
CA PHE A 211 -21.49 39.95 -3.60
C PHE A 211 -21.41 41.13 -2.63
N ILE A 212 -22.55 41.66 -2.18
CA ILE A 212 -22.59 42.77 -1.21
C ILE A 212 -21.97 42.32 0.13
N ALA A 213 -22.36 41.16 0.64
CA ALA A 213 -21.80 40.62 1.88
C ALA A 213 -20.30 40.34 1.75
N PHE A 214 -19.85 39.84 0.60
CA PHE A 214 -18.44 39.58 0.31
C PHE A 214 -17.61 40.87 0.36
N PHE A 215 -18.05 41.95 -0.29
CA PHE A 215 -17.31 43.23 -0.26
C PHE A 215 -17.26 43.85 1.13
N VAL A 216 -18.36 43.80 1.88
CA VAL A 216 -18.39 44.28 3.27
C VAL A 216 -17.43 43.48 4.14
N SER A 217 -17.45 42.14 4.02
CA SER A 217 -16.57 41.26 4.79
C SER A 217 -15.09 41.45 4.41
N LEU A 218 -14.79 41.71 3.13
CA LEU A 218 -13.44 41.98 2.63
C LEU A 218 -12.87 43.30 3.17
N ILE A 219 -13.70 44.35 3.23
CA ILE A 219 -13.31 45.64 3.81
C ILE A 219 -13.07 45.49 5.31
N LEU A 220 -13.95 44.77 6.02
CA LEU A 220 -13.83 44.55 7.45
C LEU A 220 -12.57 43.74 7.80
N THR A 221 -12.31 42.66 7.06
CA THR A 221 -11.10 41.85 7.24
C THR A 221 -9.84 42.62 6.87
N SER A 222 -9.87 43.44 5.83
CA SER A 222 -8.75 44.31 5.46
C SER A 222 -8.49 45.39 6.52
N ALA A 223 -9.52 45.96 7.13
CA ALA A 223 -9.39 46.90 8.25
C ALA A 223 -8.80 46.21 9.50
N ILE A 224 -9.29 45.02 9.85
CA ILE A 224 -8.75 44.20 10.94
C ILE A 224 -7.29 43.84 10.65
N PHE A 225 -6.96 43.42 9.43
CA PHE A 225 -5.61 43.09 9.02
C PHE A 225 -4.69 44.31 9.08
N CYS A 226 -5.15 45.50 8.69
CA CYS A 226 -4.40 46.74 8.85
C CYS A 226 -4.15 47.09 10.34
N ILE A 227 -5.13 46.87 11.22
CA ILE A 227 -4.98 47.08 12.66
C ILE A 227 -4.02 46.05 13.27
N VAL A 228 -4.14 44.77 12.89
CA VAL A 228 -3.25 43.68 13.31
C VAL A 228 -1.82 43.92 12.80
N TYR A 229 -1.65 44.35 11.55
CA TYR A 229 -0.35 44.68 10.96
C TYR A 229 0.30 45.86 11.68
N ARG A 230 -0.45 46.94 11.95
CA ARG A 230 0.02 48.09 12.74
C ARG A 230 0.39 47.72 14.17
N THR A 231 -0.33 46.79 14.81
CA THR A 231 -0.05 46.34 16.18
C THR A 231 1.02 45.24 16.25
N GLN A 232 1.21 44.45 15.19
CA GLN A 232 2.29 43.46 15.07
C GLN A 232 3.63 44.12 14.76
N ILE A 233 3.69 45.19 13.96
CA ILE A 233 4.93 45.96 13.76
C ILE A 233 5.44 46.55 15.08
N LEU A 234 4.52 47.01 15.96
CA LEU A 234 4.88 47.50 17.30
C LEU A 234 5.35 46.38 18.26
N LYS A 235 4.97 45.12 17.98
CA LYS A 235 5.29 43.93 18.80
C LYS A 235 6.53 43.18 18.28
N TRP A 236 6.88 43.35 17.01
CA TRP A 236 8.02 42.71 16.36
C TRP A 236 9.37 43.35 16.73
N SER A 237 9.38 44.58 17.25
CA SER A 237 10.60 45.20 17.79
C SER A 237 11.03 44.67 19.17
N PHE A 238 10.26 43.78 19.80
CA PHE A 238 10.54 43.29 21.17
C PHE A 238 10.51 41.76 21.35
N ARG A 239 10.32 40.95 20.29
CA ARG A 239 10.11 39.49 20.45
C ARG A 239 10.83 38.58 19.43
N THR A 240 11.95 39.01 18.87
CA THR A 240 12.83 38.13 18.07
C THR A 240 13.97 37.56 18.92
N LYS A 241 13.62 36.73 19.90
CA LYS A 241 14.53 35.73 20.51
C LYS A 241 13.71 34.79 21.41
N ASN A 242 13.65 33.50 21.04
CA ASN A 242 13.31 32.35 21.91
C ASN A 242 11.91 31.73 21.86
N GLN A 243 11.27 31.47 20.71
CA GLN A 243 10.11 30.56 20.72
C GLN A 243 9.75 29.86 19.40
N GLU A 244 10.66 29.06 18.85
CA GLU A 244 10.37 28.23 17.68
C GLU A 244 11.11 26.89 17.74
N ILE A 245 10.78 26.01 18.70
CA ILE A 245 11.28 24.60 18.71
C ILE A 245 10.25 23.54 19.21
N HIS A 246 9.10 23.88 19.84
CA HIS A 246 8.40 22.88 20.67
C HIS A 246 6.94 22.48 20.35
N HIS A 247 6.42 22.62 19.13
CA HIS A 247 5.02 22.24 18.88
C HIS A 247 4.69 21.36 17.65
N GLU A 248 5.62 20.53 17.18
CA GLU A 248 5.45 19.77 15.92
C GLU A 248 5.48 18.23 16.05
N LEU A 249 5.15 17.65 17.22
CA LEU A 249 5.27 16.19 17.45
C LEU A 249 3.94 15.43 17.65
N SER A 250 2.75 16.01 17.41
CA SER A 250 1.49 15.26 17.67
C SER A 250 0.45 15.22 16.56
N GLN A 251 0.82 15.52 15.31
CA GLN A 251 -0.09 15.38 14.15
C GLN A 251 0.57 14.72 12.92
N ASN A 252 1.28 13.62 13.12
CA ASN A 252 1.84 12.85 11.99
C ASN A 252 0.88 11.74 11.57
N HIS A 253 0.05 12.03 10.56
CA HIS A 253 -0.46 11.09 9.54
C HIS A 253 -1.46 11.77 8.56
N LYS A 254 -1.39 13.09 8.38
CA LYS A 254 -2.29 13.80 7.46
C LYS A 254 -1.55 14.24 6.20
N LEU A 255 -1.47 13.29 5.27
CA LEU A 255 -1.59 13.45 3.81
C LEU A 255 -1.14 14.81 3.22
N GLU A 256 0.13 14.91 2.84
CA GLU A 256 0.60 15.83 1.79
C GLU A 256 1.51 15.06 0.83
N HIS A 257 0.90 14.27 -0.05
CA HIS A 257 1.61 13.58 -1.13
C HIS A 257 1.53 14.39 -2.42
N SER A 258 2.41 15.38 -2.59
CA SER A 258 2.65 16.03 -3.88
C SER A 258 3.67 15.18 -4.67
N GLN A 259 3.19 14.11 -5.31
CA GLN A 259 4.05 13.08 -5.91
C GLN A 259 4.63 13.45 -7.29
N PHE A 260 4.12 14.49 -7.96
CA PHE A 260 4.56 14.90 -9.30
C PHE A 260 5.45 16.15 -9.34
N ASN A 261 5.77 16.75 -8.20
CA ASN A 261 6.76 17.84 -8.12
C ASN A 261 8.11 17.31 -7.64
N SER A 262 9.15 17.48 -8.47
CA SER A 262 10.50 17.02 -8.17
C SER A 262 11.11 17.62 -6.90
N SER A 263 10.59 18.75 -6.39
CA SER A 263 11.13 19.46 -5.22
C SER A 263 10.67 18.88 -3.87
N ASP A 264 9.50 18.26 -3.79
CA ASP A 264 8.88 17.85 -2.52
C ASP A 264 9.18 16.39 -2.14
N LEU A 265 9.53 15.58 -3.14
CA LEU A 265 9.98 14.19 -3.00
C LEU A 265 11.20 14.03 -2.06
N PHE A 266 12.01 15.09 -1.92
CA PHE A 266 13.27 15.05 -1.17
C PHE A 266 13.10 15.02 0.34
N SER A 267 12.01 15.60 0.90
CA SER A 267 11.79 15.69 2.34
C SER A 267 11.22 14.38 2.90
N GLU A 268 10.23 13.78 2.23
CA GLU A 268 9.58 12.54 2.65
C GLU A 268 10.51 11.32 2.63
N ASP A 269 11.41 11.24 1.65
CA ASP A 269 12.31 10.09 1.50
C ASP A 269 13.44 10.07 2.56
N ILE A 270 13.71 11.22 3.19
CA ILE A 270 14.56 11.32 4.39
C ILE A 270 13.79 10.82 5.62
N ILE A 271 12.55 11.26 5.79
CA ILE A 271 11.68 10.87 6.91
C ILE A 271 11.45 9.35 6.90
N MET A 272 11.16 8.75 5.75
CA MET A 272 10.97 7.31 5.61
C MET A 272 12.26 6.53 5.92
N ASN A 273 13.43 7.05 5.53
CA ASN A 273 14.70 6.39 5.85
C ASN A 273 15.04 6.41 7.35
N ASP A 274 14.53 7.39 8.10
CA ASP A 274 14.71 7.46 9.55
C ASP A 274 13.83 6.44 10.30
N GLN A 275 12.68 6.06 9.73
CA GLN A 275 11.70 5.20 10.39
C GLN A 275 12.27 3.84 10.81
N ILE A 276 13.28 3.31 10.12
CA ILE A 276 13.94 2.07 10.57
C ILE A 276 14.68 2.25 11.89
N ILE A 277 15.27 3.42 12.16
CA ILE A 277 15.91 3.68 13.46
C ILE A 277 14.87 3.67 14.57
N ASP A 278 13.69 4.22 14.29
CA ASP A 278 12.56 4.20 15.21
C ASP A 278 12.10 2.76 15.48
N ILE A 279 11.95 1.95 14.43
CA ILE A 279 11.57 0.54 14.51
C ILE A 279 12.58 -0.27 15.33
N LEU A 280 13.88 -0.19 15.00
CA LEU A 280 14.93 -0.89 15.74
C LEU A 280 15.00 -0.40 17.20
N SER A 281 14.51 0.81 17.47
CA SER A 281 14.50 1.42 18.80
C SER A 281 13.22 1.15 19.62
N PHE A 282 12.25 0.34 19.16
CA PHE A 282 11.01 0.09 19.92
C PHE A 282 11.26 -0.51 21.32
N GLU A 283 10.41 -0.12 22.28
CA GLU A 283 10.42 -0.68 23.65
C GLU A 283 9.94 -2.14 23.67
N GLU A 284 8.91 -2.45 22.86
CA GLU A 284 8.39 -3.79 22.69
C GLU A 284 8.81 -4.35 21.32
N SER A 285 9.66 -5.38 21.35
CA SER A 285 10.16 -6.07 20.15
C SER A 285 9.05 -6.73 19.31
N GLY A 286 7.89 -7.01 19.92
CA GLY A 286 6.71 -7.56 19.24
C GLY A 286 6.11 -6.66 18.15
N ASN A 287 6.30 -5.34 18.27
CA ASN A 287 5.75 -4.36 17.32
C ASN A 287 6.73 -4.01 16.19
N MET A 288 8.00 -4.43 16.28
CA MET A 288 9.04 -4.08 15.30
C MET A 288 8.76 -4.66 13.92
N LEU A 289 8.41 -5.95 13.87
CA LEU A 289 8.12 -6.65 12.61
C LEU A 289 6.92 -6.03 11.89
N GLN A 290 5.89 -5.69 12.67
CA GLN A 290 4.69 -5.03 12.19
C GLN A 290 5.02 -3.67 11.56
N ALA A 291 5.74 -2.80 12.27
CA ALA A 291 6.12 -1.50 11.76
C ALA A 291 7.07 -1.58 10.55
N LEU A 292 7.92 -2.61 10.49
CA LEU A 292 8.75 -2.88 9.31
C LEU A 292 7.91 -3.28 8.09
N GLU A 293 6.87 -4.08 8.28
CA GLU A 293 5.94 -4.44 7.20
C GLU A 293 5.18 -3.22 6.67
N ASP A 294 4.76 -2.31 7.54
CA ASP A 294 4.05 -1.10 7.13
C ASP A 294 5.01 -0.13 6.39
N LEU A 295 6.27 -0.02 6.84
CA LEU A 295 7.34 0.70 6.14
C LEU A 295 7.64 0.13 4.75
N GLU A 296 7.56 -1.19 4.59
CA GLU A 296 7.77 -1.87 3.30
C GLU A 296 6.68 -1.51 2.29
N VAL A 297 5.41 -1.50 2.71
CA VAL A 297 4.29 -1.09 1.86
C VAL A 297 4.48 0.35 1.36
N ALA A 298 4.82 1.27 2.26
CA ALA A 298 5.11 2.66 1.89
C ALA A 298 6.32 2.79 0.94
N SER A 299 7.36 1.97 1.14
CA SER A 299 8.55 1.93 0.28
C SER A 299 8.22 1.45 -1.13
N LEU A 300 7.33 0.46 -1.27
CA LEU A 300 6.89 -0.07 -2.57
C LEU A 300 6.07 0.96 -3.35
N THR A 301 5.14 1.65 -2.71
CA THR A 301 4.34 2.72 -3.36
C THR A 301 5.22 3.83 -3.92
N ARG A 302 6.23 4.24 -3.17
CA ARG A 302 7.16 5.28 -3.63
C ARG A 302 8.05 4.78 -4.77
N ALA A 303 8.51 3.54 -4.72
CA ALA A 303 9.36 2.96 -5.76
C ALA A 303 8.67 2.89 -7.13
N ASP A 304 7.39 2.53 -7.18
CA ASP A 304 6.61 2.55 -8.42
C ASP A 304 6.49 3.98 -8.98
N ALA A 305 6.33 4.97 -8.10
CA ALA A 305 6.22 6.36 -8.52
C ALA A 305 7.54 6.93 -9.08
N ASP A 306 8.67 6.60 -8.45
CA ASP A 306 9.99 6.97 -8.95
C ASP A 306 10.25 6.37 -10.34
N LEU A 307 9.90 5.10 -10.54
CA LEU A 307 10.05 4.41 -11.83
C LEU A 307 9.20 5.08 -12.92
N GLU A 308 7.97 5.48 -12.61
CA GLU A 308 7.14 6.20 -13.59
C GLU A 308 7.71 7.58 -13.92
N ALA A 309 8.27 8.28 -12.93
CA ALA A 309 8.94 9.56 -13.16
C ALA A 309 10.14 9.41 -14.11
N TYR A 310 10.97 8.37 -13.93
CA TYR A 310 12.06 8.06 -14.87
C TYR A 310 11.55 7.72 -16.27
N ARG A 311 10.52 6.87 -16.37
CA ARG A 311 9.89 6.52 -17.68
C ARG A 311 9.46 7.79 -18.42
N MET A 312 8.73 8.66 -17.72
CA MET A 312 8.23 9.92 -18.27
C MET A 312 9.36 10.85 -18.73
N GLN A 313 10.43 10.96 -17.91
CA GLN A 313 11.60 11.77 -18.26
C GLN A 313 12.33 11.22 -19.49
N ILE A 314 12.63 9.92 -19.50
CA ILE A 314 13.29 9.22 -20.61
C ILE A 314 12.49 9.39 -21.90
N CYS A 315 11.16 9.21 -21.86
CA CYS A 315 10.29 9.40 -23.02
C CYS A 315 10.36 10.82 -23.59
N LYS A 316 10.31 11.86 -22.75
CA LYS A 316 10.42 13.26 -23.23
C LYS A 316 11.78 13.56 -23.83
N GLU A 317 12.85 13.08 -23.21
CA GLU A 317 14.21 13.28 -23.70
C GLU A 317 14.44 12.56 -25.02
N VAL A 318 13.95 11.33 -25.16
CA VAL A 318 13.98 10.58 -26.42
C VAL A 318 13.22 11.31 -27.52
N ILE A 319 12.02 11.83 -27.25
CA ILE A 319 11.27 12.63 -28.23
C ILE A 319 12.11 13.83 -28.69
N ALA A 320 12.75 14.54 -27.75
CA ALA A 320 13.62 15.66 -28.08
C ALA A 320 14.86 15.23 -28.91
N MET A 321 15.46 14.08 -28.60
CA MET A 321 16.58 13.52 -29.38
C MET A 321 16.15 13.15 -30.80
N MET A 322 14.97 12.53 -30.95
CA MET A 322 14.42 12.20 -32.27
C MET A 322 14.21 13.45 -33.12
N MET A 323 13.65 14.53 -32.54
CA MET A 323 13.50 15.80 -33.26
C MET A 323 14.85 16.38 -33.72
N LYS A 324 15.89 16.32 -32.88
CA LYS A 324 17.25 16.75 -33.25
C LYS A 324 17.85 15.88 -34.37
N ASN A 325 17.64 14.57 -34.33
CA ASN A 325 18.11 13.65 -35.37
C ASN A 325 17.43 13.91 -36.72
N MET A 326 16.18 14.39 -36.73
CA MET A 326 15.49 14.83 -37.94
C MET A 326 16.11 16.09 -38.56
N VAL A 327 16.63 17.00 -37.73
CA VAL A 327 17.40 18.16 -38.20
C VAL A 327 18.72 17.72 -38.82
N LEU A 328 19.43 16.80 -38.17
CA LEU A 328 20.71 16.28 -38.67
C LEU A 328 20.56 15.52 -40.00
N SER A 329 19.46 14.78 -40.18
CA SER A 329 19.12 14.08 -41.42
C SER A 329 18.50 14.99 -42.51
N HIS A 330 18.42 16.30 -42.27
CA HIS A 330 17.85 17.29 -43.19
C HIS A 330 16.37 17.04 -43.55
N SER A 331 15.68 16.26 -42.72
CA SER A 331 14.26 15.93 -42.88
C SER A 331 13.34 16.95 -42.20
N LEU A 332 13.90 17.78 -41.30
CA LEU A 332 13.21 18.84 -40.57
C LEU A 332 14.07 20.11 -40.53
N PHE A 333 13.47 21.27 -40.77
CA PHE A 333 14.21 22.54 -40.67
C PHE A 333 14.48 22.92 -39.20
N PRO A 334 15.66 23.49 -38.87
CA PRO A 334 16.02 23.86 -37.48
C PRO A 334 15.02 24.80 -36.78
N HIS A 335 14.39 25.73 -37.52
CA HIS A 335 13.40 26.64 -36.94
C HIS A 335 12.07 25.94 -36.64
N VAL A 336 11.73 24.89 -37.39
CA VAL A 336 10.54 24.05 -37.15
C VAL A 336 10.77 23.18 -35.92
N GLU A 337 11.95 22.56 -35.78
CA GLU A 337 12.34 21.80 -34.58
C GLU A 337 12.18 22.65 -33.31
N LYS A 338 12.79 23.84 -33.27
CA LYS A 338 12.68 24.73 -32.09
C LYS A 338 11.23 25.06 -31.72
N ARG A 339 10.39 25.30 -32.73
CA ARG A 339 8.97 25.59 -32.51
C ARG A 339 8.22 24.36 -31.99
N MET A 340 8.45 23.19 -32.59
CA MET A 340 7.86 21.92 -32.13
C MET A 340 8.31 21.59 -30.70
N SER A 341 9.61 21.71 -30.38
CA SER A 341 10.17 21.51 -29.04
C SER A 341 9.53 22.43 -27.99
N SER A 342 9.25 23.69 -28.35
CA SER A 342 8.50 24.62 -27.48
C SER A 342 7.05 24.18 -27.26
N ILE A 343 6.37 23.72 -28.32
CA ILE A 343 4.99 23.20 -28.22
C ILE A 343 4.95 21.94 -27.37
N PHE A 344 5.86 20.99 -27.57
CA PHE A 344 5.99 19.79 -26.76
C PHE A 344 6.17 20.13 -25.28
N LYS A 345 7.12 21.02 -24.96
CA LYS A 345 7.34 21.45 -23.58
C LYS A 345 6.07 22.03 -22.95
N LYS A 346 5.34 22.88 -23.68
CA LYS A 346 4.09 23.46 -23.20
C LYS A 346 3.00 22.39 -22.98
N GLN A 347 2.83 21.46 -23.92
CA GLN A 347 1.81 20.42 -23.82
C GLN A 347 2.13 19.39 -22.74
N PHE A 348 3.39 18.98 -22.59
CA PHE A 348 3.81 18.09 -21.50
C PHE A 348 3.58 18.72 -20.13
N LEU A 349 3.93 20.00 -19.94
CA LEU A 349 3.65 20.69 -18.68
C LEU A 349 2.15 20.80 -18.40
N ALA A 350 1.32 21.05 -19.42
CA ALA A 350 -0.14 21.09 -19.27
C ALA A 350 -0.71 19.72 -18.87
N MET A 351 -0.27 18.66 -19.55
CA MET A 351 -0.63 17.27 -19.25
C MET A 351 -0.22 16.89 -17.82
N GLU A 352 0.99 17.21 -17.39
CA GLU A 352 1.45 16.93 -16.01
C GLU A 352 0.58 17.63 -14.97
N LYS A 353 0.21 18.88 -15.23
CA LYS A 353 -0.69 19.63 -14.35
C LYS A 353 -2.08 18.99 -14.27
N GLU A 354 -2.64 18.59 -15.40
CA GLU A 354 -3.95 17.92 -15.45
C GLU A 354 -3.93 16.58 -14.70
N ILE A 355 -2.88 15.78 -14.88
CA ILE A 355 -2.70 14.51 -14.17
C ILE A 355 -2.52 14.74 -12.67
N GLN A 356 -1.80 15.78 -12.25
CA GLN A 356 -1.67 16.15 -10.84
C GLN A 356 -3.02 16.58 -10.23
N GLU A 357 -3.79 17.42 -10.94
CA GLU A 357 -5.12 17.85 -10.49
C GLU A 357 -6.10 16.66 -10.40
N GLU A 358 -6.05 15.70 -11.33
CA GLU A 358 -6.82 14.46 -11.27
C GLU A 358 -6.36 13.56 -10.12
N TYR A 359 -5.05 13.44 -9.89
CA TYR A 359 -4.48 12.70 -8.76
C TYR A 359 -5.03 13.23 -7.44
N GLU A 360 -4.93 14.53 -7.19
CA GLU A 360 -5.43 15.17 -5.96
C GLU A 360 -6.92 14.90 -5.77
N ARG A 361 -7.72 15.05 -6.82
CA ARG A 361 -9.16 14.75 -6.79
C ARG A 361 -9.43 13.29 -6.43
N LYS A 362 -8.74 12.33 -7.06
CA LYS A 362 -8.90 10.90 -6.77
C LYS A 362 -8.45 10.53 -5.36
N MET A 363 -7.32 11.06 -4.89
CA MET A 363 -6.82 10.80 -3.54
C MET A 363 -7.82 11.28 -2.48
N VAL A 364 -8.40 12.47 -2.65
CA VAL A 364 -9.43 12.99 -1.74
C VAL A 364 -10.68 12.11 -1.75
N ALA A 365 -11.17 11.71 -2.93
CA ALA A 365 -12.34 10.85 -3.05
C ALA A 365 -12.14 9.48 -2.39
N ILE A 366 -11.03 8.81 -2.68
CA ILE A 366 -10.68 7.50 -2.08
C ILE A 366 -10.50 7.64 -0.57
N THR A 367 -9.86 8.71 -0.11
CA THR A 367 -9.70 8.98 1.33
C THR A 367 -11.06 9.13 2.01
N ALA A 368 -12.00 9.85 1.41
CA ALA A 368 -13.35 10.01 1.97
C ALA A 368 -14.11 8.68 2.03
N GLU A 369 -14.04 7.87 0.96
CA GLU A 369 -14.66 6.54 0.88
C GLU A 369 -14.06 5.58 1.92
N CYS A 370 -12.73 5.50 2.00
CA CYS A 370 -12.02 4.68 2.97
C CYS A 370 -12.34 5.12 4.40
N ASN A 371 -12.38 6.42 4.69
CA ASN A 371 -12.73 6.91 6.02
C ASN A 371 -14.16 6.54 6.42
N LEU A 372 -15.10 6.56 5.48
CA LEU A 372 -16.47 6.12 5.71
C LEU A 372 -16.54 4.61 5.96
N GLU A 373 -15.86 3.79 5.15
CA GLU A 373 -15.78 2.34 5.34
C GLU A 373 -15.13 1.99 6.68
N ASN A 374 -14.03 2.68 7.02
CA ASN A 374 -13.29 2.49 8.27
C ASN A 374 -14.20 2.77 9.45
N ARG A 375 -14.95 3.89 9.43
CA ARG A 375 -15.91 4.23 10.48
C ARG A 375 -16.97 3.13 10.64
N LYS A 376 -17.62 2.72 9.54
CA LYS A 376 -18.66 1.67 9.57
C LYS A 376 -18.15 0.35 10.13
N LYS A 377 -16.98 -0.12 9.68
CA LYS A 377 -16.39 -1.39 10.14
C LYS A 377 -15.92 -1.32 11.59
N MET A 378 -15.34 -0.20 12.00
CA MET A 378 -14.94 0.01 13.39
C MET A 378 -16.15 0.08 14.33
N GLU A 379 -17.22 0.76 13.94
CA GLU A 379 -18.48 0.80 14.70
C GLU A 379 -19.11 -0.60 14.82
N ALA A 380 -19.16 -1.37 13.74
CA ALA A 380 -19.64 -2.76 13.78
C ALA A 380 -18.81 -3.64 14.73
N GLN A 381 -17.48 -3.50 14.71
CA GLN A 381 -16.61 -4.25 15.62
C GLN A 381 -16.78 -3.79 17.08
N HIS A 382 -16.98 -2.49 17.32
CA HIS A 382 -17.30 -1.97 18.66
C HIS A 382 -18.63 -2.51 19.17
N GLN A 383 -19.65 -2.59 18.33
CA GLN A 383 -20.94 -3.16 18.70
C GLN A 383 -20.83 -4.65 19.01
N LYS A 384 -20.07 -5.41 18.21
CA LYS A 384 -19.78 -6.83 18.47
C LYS A 384 -19.08 -7.03 19.81
N ALA A 385 -18.08 -6.19 20.12
CA ALA A 385 -17.37 -6.24 21.40
C ALA A 385 -18.28 -5.90 22.60
N ARG A 386 -19.21 -4.95 22.43
CA ARG A 386 -20.22 -4.64 23.46
C ARG A 386 -21.15 -5.82 23.73
N ASN A 387 -21.72 -6.42 22.68
CA ASN A 387 -22.59 -7.59 22.81
C ASN A 387 -21.85 -8.76 23.50
N ALA A 388 -20.60 -9.02 23.11
CA ALA A 388 -19.77 -10.05 23.73
C ALA A 388 -19.46 -9.74 25.21
N ASN A 389 -19.27 -8.48 25.58
CA ASN A 389 -19.09 -8.06 26.97
C ASN A 389 -20.38 -8.24 27.79
N GLU A 390 -21.55 -7.93 27.23
CA GLU A 390 -22.85 -8.14 27.88
C GLU A 390 -23.10 -9.63 28.15
N GLU A 391 -22.85 -10.49 27.15
CA GLU A 391 -22.92 -11.96 27.31
C GLU A 391 -21.93 -12.48 28.36
N ALA A 392 -20.71 -11.95 28.34
CA ALA A 392 -19.66 -12.27 29.30
C ALA A 392 -20.04 -11.88 30.74
N GLU A 393 -20.69 -10.73 30.95
CA GLU A 393 -21.13 -10.30 32.27
C GLU A 393 -22.15 -11.25 32.89
N GLU A 394 -23.08 -11.80 32.10
CA GLU A 394 -24.02 -12.82 32.59
C GLU A 394 -23.33 -14.13 32.99
N ILE A 395 -22.24 -14.51 32.31
CA ILE A 395 -21.43 -15.68 32.66
C ILE A 395 -20.62 -15.40 33.94
N MET A 396 -20.00 -14.22 34.04
CA MET A 396 -19.17 -13.82 35.18
C MET A 396 -19.96 -13.74 36.49
N LYS A 397 -21.25 -13.38 36.46
CA LYS A 397 -22.14 -13.41 37.64
C LYS A 397 -22.19 -14.77 38.34
N LYS A 398 -21.89 -15.86 37.62
CA LYS A 398 -21.93 -17.24 38.14
C LYS A 398 -20.55 -17.80 38.52
N MET A 399 -19.49 -17.02 38.35
CA MET A 399 -18.10 -17.44 38.57
C MET A 399 -17.51 -16.86 39.86
N ASN A 400 -16.40 -17.43 40.34
CA ASN A 400 -15.63 -16.81 41.41
C ASN A 400 -14.91 -15.54 40.91
N GLU A 401 -14.65 -14.60 41.81
CA GLU A 401 -14.11 -13.27 41.49
C GLU A 401 -12.75 -13.32 40.78
N LYS A 402 -11.86 -14.22 41.19
CA LYS A 402 -10.53 -14.38 40.57
C LYS A 402 -10.63 -14.83 39.11
N SER A 403 -11.48 -15.82 38.83
CA SER A 403 -11.74 -16.31 37.47
C SER A 403 -12.48 -15.29 36.61
N ALA A 404 -13.39 -14.50 37.19
CA ALA A 404 -14.09 -13.43 36.48
C ALA A 404 -13.13 -12.31 36.05
N VAL A 405 -12.19 -11.91 36.92
CA VAL A 405 -11.16 -10.91 36.57
C VAL A 405 -10.25 -11.41 35.45
N GLU A 406 -9.79 -12.67 35.53
CA GLU A 406 -8.95 -13.27 34.50
C GLU A 406 -9.68 -13.37 33.16
N TYR A 407 -10.94 -13.83 33.17
CA TYR A 407 -11.78 -13.91 31.97
C TYR A 407 -11.97 -12.54 31.31
N ARG A 408 -12.32 -11.50 32.10
CA ARG A 408 -12.45 -10.12 31.61
C ARG A 408 -11.14 -9.62 30.98
N SER A 409 -10.00 -9.88 31.63
CA SER A 409 -8.69 -9.47 31.11
C SER A 409 -8.35 -10.12 29.76
N LEU A 410 -8.71 -11.41 29.58
CA LEU A 410 -8.49 -12.15 28.34
C LEU A 410 -9.45 -11.69 27.24
N LEU A 411 -10.71 -11.43 27.57
CA LEU A 411 -11.71 -10.91 26.64
C LEU A 411 -11.33 -9.52 26.14
N ASP A 412 -10.92 -8.63 27.03
CA ASP A 412 -10.42 -7.30 26.68
C ASP A 412 -9.17 -7.38 25.79
N ARG A 413 -8.25 -8.31 26.10
CA ARG A 413 -7.07 -8.55 25.25
C ARG A 413 -7.46 -9.04 23.87
N ARG A 414 -8.43 -9.97 23.77
CA ARG A 414 -8.95 -10.45 22.49
C ARG A 414 -9.58 -9.31 21.68
N HIS A 415 -10.44 -8.50 22.28
CA HIS A 415 -11.08 -7.37 21.61
C HIS A 415 -10.06 -6.36 21.09
N ARG A 416 -9.01 -6.04 21.87
CA ARG A 416 -7.91 -5.19 21.40
C ARG A 416 -7.22 -5.78 20.17
N LEU A 417 -6.85 -7.05 20.20
CA LEU A 417 -6.19 -7.73 19.08
C LEU A 417 -7.09 -7.78 17.82
N GLU A 418 -8.39 -8.05 17.97
CA GLU A 418 -9.33 -8.02 16.84
C GLU A 418 -9.46 -6.61 16.25
N GLN A 419 -9.53 -5.58 17.11
CA GLN A 419 -9.60 -4.18 16.69
C GLN A 419 -8.33 -3.75 15.95
N ASP A 420 -7.15 -4.10 16.45
CA ASP A 420 -5.87 -3.75 15.82
C ASP A 420 -5.68 -4.50 14.49
N ARG A 421 -6.09 -5.77 14.41
CA ARG A 421 -6.13 -6.52 13.14
C ARG A 421 -7.05 -5.86 12.12
N LEU A 422 -8.23 -5.40 12.54
CA LEU A 422 -9.18 -4.73 11.67
C LEU A 422 -8.63 -3.39 11.17
N LYS A 423 -8.08 -2.54 12.05
CA LYS A 423 -7.42 -1.28 11.67
C LYS A 423 -6.34 -1.52 10.63
N ARG A 424 -5.50 -2.54 10.83
CA ARG A 424 -4.44 -2.90 9.89
C ARG A 424 -5.00 -3.33 8.54
N PHE A 425 -5.99 -4.22 8.54
CA PHE A 425 -6.64 -4.66 7.30
C PHE A 425 -7.21 -3.48 6.50
N LEU A 426 -7.86 -2.55 7.19
CA LEU A 426 -8.43 -1.35 6.60
C LEU A 426 -7.36 -0.41 6.02
N LEU A 427 -6.24 -0.22 6.72
CA LEU A 427 -5.10 0.57 6.23
C LEU A 427 -4.50 -0.04 4.97
N VAL A 428 -4.24 -1.35 4.97
CA VAL A 428 -3.70 -2.05 3.78
C VAL A 428 -4.66 -1.95 2.59
N LYS A 429 -5.97 -2.05 2.85
CA LYS A 429 -6.99 -1.90 1.81
C LYS A 429 -6.97 -0.48 1.21
N GLN A 430 -6.81 0.54 2.05
CA GLN A 430 -6.68 1.92 1.61
C GLN A 430 -5.44 2.14 0.72
N GLU A 431 -4.27 1.63 1.14
CA GLU A 431 -3.04 1.66 0.35
C GLU A 431 -3.22 0.96 -1.01
N GLU A 432 -3.95 -0.17 -1.05
CA GLU A 432 -4.27 -0.87 -2.30
C GLU A 432 -5.10 0.01 -3.24
N TYR A 433 -6.11 0.74 -2.72
CA TYR A 433 -6.91 1.66 -3.53
C TYR A 433 -6.09 2.84 -4.07
N PHE A 434 -5.23 3.44 -3.24
CA PHE A 434 -4.33 4.51 -3.69
C PHE A 434 -3.40 4.01 -4.79
N ALA A 435 -2.82 2.84 -4.61
CA ALA A 435 -1.92 2.26 -5.60
C ALA A 435 -2.63 1.92 -6.92
N LYS A 436 -3.88 1.44 -6.88
CA LYS A 436 -4.70 1.22 -8.08
C LYS A 436 -4.98 2.52 -8.83
N ALA A 437 -5.37 3.58 -8.10
CA ALA A 437 -5.63 4.88 -8.70
C ALA A 437 -4.36 5.49 -9.32
N TYR A 438 -3.21 5.36 -8.64
CA TYR A 438 -1.92 5.78 -9.16
C TYR A 438 -1.58 5.10 -10.49
N ARG A 439 -1.73 3.77 -10.59
CA ARG A 439 -1.47 3.04 -11.84
C ARG A 439 -2.39 3.48 -12.99
N GLN A 440 -3.68 3.70 -12.72
CA GLN A 440 -4.60 4.20 -13.74
C GLN A 440 -4.15 5.57 -14.27
N LEU A 441 -3.68 6.44 -13.38
CA LEU A 441 -3.16 7.75 -13.77
C LEU A 441 -1.86 7.65 -14.56
N ALA A 442 -0.94 6.77 -14.17
CA ALA A 442 0.28 6.50 -14.91
C ALA A 442 -0.02 6.03 -16.35
N VAL A 443 -0.95 5.07 -16.52
CA VAL A 443 -1.38 4.61 -17.86
C VAL A 443 -1.99 5.75 -18.67
N THR A 444 -2.83 6.58 -18.04
CA THR A 444 -3.42 7.77 -18.69
C THR A 444 -2.34 8.75 -19.12
N GLN A 445 -1.36 9.02 -18.25
CA GLN A 445 -0.25 9.92 -18.54
C GLN A 445 0.62 9.43 -19.70
N ARG A 446 0.93 8.12 -19.77
CA ARG A 446 1.66 7.53 -20.91
C ARG A 446 0.88 7.69 -22.20
N LYS A 447 -0.42 7.37 -22.18
CA LYS A 447 -1.31 7.51 -23.34
C LYS A 447 -1.32 8.96 -23.85
N GLU A 448 -1.48 9.93 -22.95
CA GLU A 448 -1.48 11.34 -23.35
C GLU A 448 -0.12 11.82 -23.86
N LEU A 449 0.99 11.33 -23.31
CA LEU A 449 2.32 11.60 -23.86
C LEU A 449 2.44 11.13 -25.32
N HIS A 450 1.97 9.92 -25.62
CA HIS A 450 1.97 9.39 -26.99
C HIS A 450 1.01 10.19 -27.90
N ASN A 451 -0.18 10.55 -27.42
CA ASN A 451 -1.13 11.38 -28.15
C ASN A 451 -0.54 12.74 -28.53
N ILE A 452 0.16 13.39 -27.60
CA ILE A 452 0.88 14.65 -27.84
C ILE A 452 1.90 14.45 -28.95
N PHE A 453 2.73 13.41 -28.87
CA PHE A 453 3.71 13.08 -29.91
C PHE A 453 3.05 12.95 -31.29
N PHE A 454 2.09 12.04 -31.45
CA PHE A 454 1.45 11.78 -32.73
C PHE A 454 0.72 13.00 -33.29
N THR A 455 0.02 13.74 -32.44
CA THR A 455 -0.69 14.97 -32.84
C THR A 455 0.28 16.00 -33.41
N GLN A 456 1.45 16.20 -32.78
CA GLN A 456 2.43 17.17 -33.28
C GLN A 456 3.08 16.72 -34.59
N ILE A 457 3.36 15.42 -34.76
CA ILE A 457 3.92 14.89 -36.02
C ILE A 457 2.90 15.01 -37.16
N SER A 458 1.64 14.62 -36.93
CA SER A 458 0.57 14.75 -37.93
C SER A 458 0.33 16.21 -38.32
N ASN A 459 0.36 17.13 -37.36
CA ASN A 459 0.22 18.56 -37.63
C ASN A 459 1.37 19.13 -38.47
N ALA A 460 2.62 18.70 -38.21
CA ALA A 460 3.77 19.11 -39.00
C ALA A 460 3.71 18.57 -40.44
N ALA A 461 3.25 17.33 -40.60
CA ALA A 461 3.03 16.73 -41.92
C ALA A 461 1.91 17.46 -42.70
N PHE A 462 0.78 17.74 -42.05
CA PHE A 462 -0.35 18.45 -42.67
C PHE A 462 0.03 19.87 -43.12
N LYS A 463 0.89 20.56 -42.36
CA LYS A 463 1.40 21.90 -42.71
C LYS A 463 2.49 21.89 -43.78
N GLY A 464 2.91 20.71 -44.26
CA GLY A 464 4.00 20.55 -45.23
C GLY A 464 5.39 20.85 -44.66
N GLU A 465 5.52 20.95 -43.34
CA GLU A 465 6.78 21.26 -42.64
C GLU A 465 7.63 20.00 -42.42
N LEU A 466 7.00 18.83 -42.50
CA LEU A 466 7.61 17.51 -42.47
C LEU A 466 7.08 16.68 -43.66
N LYS A 467 7.97 16.04 -44.42
CA LYS A 467 7.57 15.16 -45.52
C LYS A 467 6.79 13.94 -44.98
N LEU A 468 5.80 13.46 -45.73
CA LEU A 468 4.95 12.35 -45.29
C LEU A 468 5.76 11.06 -45.04
N GLU A 469 6.71 10.74 -45.91
CA GLU A 469 7.60 9.59 -45.76
C GLU A 469 8.45 9.71 -44.50
N ALA A 470 9.00 10.91 -44.25
CA ALA A 470 9.80 11.19 -43.06
C ALA A 470 8.95 11.10 -41.77
N ALA A 471 7.68 11.51 -41.83
CA ALA A 471 6.74 11.35 -40.71
C ALA A 471 6.40 9.88 -40.43
N LYS A 472 6.22 9.05 -41.47
CA LYS A 472 5.98 7.61 -41.32
C LYS A 472 7.18 6.90 -40.67
N THR A 473 8.39 7.13 -41.19
CA THR A 473 9.60 6.56 -40.61
C THR A 473 9.81 7.00 -39.17
N LEU A 474 9.54 8.27 -38.85
CA LEU A 474 9.64 8.79 -37.49
C LEU A 474 8.68 8.10 -36.51
N VAL A 475 7.45 7.83 -36.95
CA VAL A 475 6.43 7.10 -36.15
C VAL A 475 6.83 5.64 -35.94
N GLU A 476 7.34 4.97 -36.98
CA GLU A 476 7.84 3.60 -36.88
C GLU A 476 9.05 3.49 -35.95
N ASP A 477 10.01 4.41 -36.09
CA ASP A 477 11.18 4.50 -35.21
C ASP A 477 10.76 4.77 -33.76
N TYR A 478 9.76 5.65 -33.55
CA TYR A 478 9.24 5.93 -32.22
C TYR A 478 8.66 4.67 -31.57
N GLY A 479 7.87 3.88 -32.31
CA GLY A 479 7.32 2.62 -31.82
C GLY A 479 8.41 1.62 -31.40
N ARG A 480 9.48 1.48 -32.21
CA ARG A 480 10.63 0.64 -31.87
C ARG A 480 11.33 1.11 -30.60
N ILE A 481 11.62 2.41 -30.50
CA ILE A 481 12.29 3.00 -29.34
C ILE A 481 11.43 2.90 -28.07
N GLN A 482 10.10 3.03 -28.17
CA GLN A 482 9.22 2.78 -27.03
C GLN A 482 9.33 1.32 -26.55
N GLY A 483 9.50 0.36 -27.46
CA GLY A 483 9.83 -1.02 -27.09
C GLY A 483 11.12 -1.11 -26.26
N ASP A 484 12.20 -0.45 -26.71
CA ASP A 484 13.49 -0.41 -26.01
C ASP A 484 13.40 0.28 -24.63
N ILE A 485 12.61 1.36 -24.53
CA ILE A 485 12.34 2.05 -23.24
C ILE A 485 11.61 1.11 -22.30
N GLU A 486 10.60 0.42 -22.79
CA GLU A 486 9.84 -0.50 -21.97
C GLU A 486 10.76 -1.67 -21.52
N ASP A 487 11.68 -2.18 -22.35
CA ASP A 487 12.63 -3.23 -21.97
C ASP A 487 13.57 -2.77 -20.85
N LEU A 488 13.99 -1.51 -20.91
CA LEU A 488 14.72 -0.84 -19.84
C LEU A 488 13.88 -0.75 -18.55
N MET A 489 12.60 -0.36 -18.66
CA MET A 489 11.72 -0.23 -17.49
C MET A 489 11.48 -1.56 -16.80
N ASP A 490 11.32 -2.65 -17.54
CA ASP A 490 11.17 -4.00 -16.97
C ASP A 490 12.39 -4.43 -16.17
N PHE A 491 13.59 -4.16 -16.72
CA PHE A 491 14.84 -4.41 -16.02
C PHE A 491 14.94 -3.57 -14.73
N LEU A 492 14.67 -2.26 -14.81
CA LEU A 492 14.74 -1.36 -13.66
C LEU A 492 13.74 -1.74 -12.57
N GLN A 493 12.54 -2.17 -12.98
CA GLN A 493 11.51 -2.62 -12.07
C GLN A 493 11.89 -3.94 -11.37
N ALA A 494 12.36 -4.93 -12.13
CA ALA A 494 12.82 -6.20 -11.57
C ALA A 494 14.01 -5.98 -10.61
N SER A 495 14.96 -5.14 -10.99
CA SER A 495 16.08 -4.74 -10.13
C SER A 495 15.60 -4.05 -8.84
N LYS A 496 14.70 -3.06 -8.95
CA LYS A 496 14.14 -2.37 -7.80
C LYS A 496 13.41 -3.33 -6.85
N LYS A 497 12.63 -4.27 -7.41
CA LYS A 497 11.96 -5.35 -6.66
C LYS A 497 12.95 -6.19 -5.86
N TYR A 498 14.03 -6.61 -6.51
CA TYR A 498 15.08 -7.41 -5.89
C TYR A 498 15.72 -6.68 -4.70
N HIS A 499 16.12 -5.43 -4.91
CA HIS A 499 16.78 -4.62 -3.89
C HIS A 499 15.88 -4.32 -2.68
N LEU A 500 14.60 -3.98 -2.90
CA LEU A 500 13.64 -3.78 -1.80
C LEU A 500 13.45 -5.06 -0.98
N ASN A 501 13.21 -6.19 -1.64
CA ASN A 501 13.04 -7.48 -0.96
C ASN A 501 14.30 -7.92 -0.21
N ARG A 502 15.48 -7.67 -0.77
CA ARG A 502 16.77 -7.96 -0.11
C ARG A 502 16.92 -7.10 1.15
N ARG A 503 16.65 -5.80 1.06
CA ARG A 503 16.69 -4.89 2.21
C ARG A 503 15.69 -5.30 3.29
N PHE A 504 14.48 -5.68 2.90
CA PHE A 504 13.46 -6.16 3.83
C PHE A 504 13.89 -7.44 4.56
N ALA A 505 14.43 -8.42 3.83
CA ALA A 505 14.97 -9.65 4.42
C ALA A 505 16.10 -9.35 5.40
N TYR A 506 17.00 -8.43 5.05
CA TYR A 506 18.08 -7.99 5.92
C TYR A 506 17.57 -7.31 7.21
N ARG A 507 16.60 -6.39 7.09
CA ARG A 507 15.99 -5.72 8.25
C ARG A 507 15.23 -6.70 9.16
N LYS A 508 14.58 -7.72 8.61
CA LYS A 508 13.99 -8.82 9.39
C LYS A 508 15.05 -9.59 10.17
N TYR A 509 16.18 -9.89 9.54
CA TYR A 509 17.32 -10.51 10.21
C TYR A 509 17.83 -9.62 11.37
N LEU A 510 17.97 -8.31 11.17
CA LEU A 510 18.38 -7.38 12.24
C LEU A 510 17.39 -7.37 13.41
N ILE A 511 16.08 -7.32 13.16
CA ILE A 511 15.05 -7.38 14.21
C ILE A 511 15.16 -8.69 15.00
N SER A 512 15.36 -9.83 14.32
CA SER A 512 15.55 -11.12 14.98
C SER A 512 16.79 -11.10 15.89
N LYS A 513 17.88 -10.46 15.45
CA LYS A 513 19.12 -10.29 16.23
C LYS A 513 18.89 -9.43 17.47
N ILE A 514 18.13 -8.34 17.35
CA ILE A 514 17.76 -7.46 18.48
C ILE A 514 16.90 -8.24 19.48
N HIS A 515 15.87 -8.95 19.03
CA HIS A 515 14.99 -9.74 19.90
C HIS A 515 15.77 -10.82 20.68
N LEU A 516 16.73 -11.46 20.03
CA LEU A 516 17.60 -12.45 20.68
C LEU A 516 18.42 -11.81 21.80
N ARG A 517 19.02 -10.64 21.55
CA ARG A 517 19.82 -9.89 22.53
C ARG A 517 18.98 -9.38 23.70
N ASP A 518 17.77 -8.86 23.45
CA ASP A 518 16.84 -8.42 24.50
C ASP A 518 16.44 -9.58 25.42
N SER A 519 16.21 -10.76 24.82
CA SER A 519 15.88 -11.99 25.57
C SER A 519 17.06 -12.43 26.45
N GLN A 520 18.29 -12.36 25.93
CA GLN A 520 19.51 -12.69 26.64
C GLN A 520 19.81 -11.72 27.79
N ALA A 521 19.67 -10.41 27.56
CA ALA A 521 19.80 -9.39 28.59
C ALA A 521 18.81 -9.64 29.73
N SER A 522 17.54 -9.88 29.39
CA SER A 522 16.49 -10.23 30.35
C SER A 522 16.81 -11.52 31.12
N ALA A 523 17.32 -12.55 30.44
CA ALA A 523 17.71 -13.80 31.08
C ALA A 523 18.88 -13.63 32.06
N LEU A 524 19.89 -12.81 31.74
CA LEU A 524 21.01 -12.49 32.63
C LEU A 524 20.57 -11.71 33.86
N ILE A 525 19.75 -10.67 33.68
CA ILE A 525 19.21 -9.87 34.79
C ILE A 525 18.36 -10.73 35.71
N ASN A 526 17.49 -11.57 35.15
CA ASN A 526 16.66 -12.48 35.94
C ASN A 526 17.50 -13.52 36.66
N ALA A 527 18.54 -14.10 36.03
CA ALA A 527 19.45 -15.03 36.69
C ALA A 527 20.15 -14.36 37.89
N ALA A 528 20.74 -13.17 37.71
CA ALA A 528 21.35 -12.41 38.79
C ALA A 528 20.36 -12.08 39.91
N ALA A 529 19.13 -11.67 39.56
CA ALA A 529 18.08 -11.37 40.51
C ALA A 529 17.68 -12.59 41.35
N THR A 530 17.59 -13.78 40.73
CA THR A 530 17.23 -15.02 41.44
C THR A 530 18.26 -15.48 42.47
N GLN A 531 19.52 -15.03 42.36
CA GLN A 531 20.57 -15.39 43.31
C GLN A 531 20.34 -14.79 44.71
N ILE A 532 19.62 -13.68 44.81
CA ILE A 532 19.31 -13.02 46.08
C ILE A 532 18.33 -13.85 46.92
N PRO A 533 17.12 -14.20 46.44
CA PRO A 533 16.22 -15.08 47.19
C PRO A 533 16.77 -16.51 47.30
N SER A 534 17.55 -17.00 46.31
CA SER A 534 18.24 -18.28 46.42
C SER A 534 19.19 -18.32 47.61
N LEU A 535 19.98 -17.26 47.83
CA LEU A 535 20.88 -17.15 48.97
C LEU A 535 20.12 -17.26 50.30
N ILE A 536 19.03 -16.50 50.45
CA ILE A 536 18.21 -16.48 51.67
C ILE A 536 17.62 -17.87 51.94
N ASN A 537 17.00 -18.49 50.93
CA ASN A 537 16.42 -19.83 51.04
C ASN A 537 17.47 -20.93 51.27
N LYS A 538 18.71 -20.75 50.81
CA LYS A 538 19.80 -21.70 51.07
C LYS A 538 20.26 -21.63 52.53
N MET A 539 20.30 -20.44 53.12
CA MET A 539 20.68 -20.27 54.54
C MET A 539 19.62 -20.81 55.50
N GLU A 540 18.34 -20.66 55.16
CA GLU A 540 17.24 -21.26 55.92
C GLU A 540 17.26 -22.79 55.84
N ARG A 541 17.36 -23.37 54.64
CA ARG A 541 17.44 -24.83 54.46
C ARG A 541 18.65 -25.47 55.14
N ALA A 542 19.74 -24.72 55.30
CA ALA A 542 20.92 -25.15 56.04
C ALA A 542 20.76 -25.03 57.57
N GLY A 543 19.62 -24.54 58.07
CA GLY A 543 19.33 -24.34 59.48
C GLY A 543 20.05 -23.15 60.11
N HIS A 544 20.61 -22.24 59.30
CA HIS A 544 21.38 -21.09 59.78
C HIS A 544 20.55 -19.81 59.90
N LEU A 545 19.35 -19.77 59.30
CA LEU A 545 18.42 -18.65 59.35
C LEU A 545 17.08 -19.12 59.95
N PRO A 546 16.56 -18.49 61.02
CA PRO A 546 15.25 -18.83 61.56
C PRO A 546 14.12 -18.50 60.57
N GLU A 547 13.12 -19.39 60.48
CA GLU A 547 11.95 -19.24 59.61
C GLU A 547 11.18 -17.93 59.87
N SER A 548 11.17 -17.45 61.12
CA SER A 548 10.54 -16.19 61.51
C SER A 548 11.08 -14.96 60.76
N HIS A 549 12.31 -15.03 60.25
CA HIS A 549 12.94 -13.93 59.49
C HIS A 549 12.88 -14.13 57.97
N LEU A 550 12.49 -15.33 57.49
CA LEU A 550 12.51 -15.68 56.08
C LEU A 550 11.59 -14.78 55.25
N GLY A 551 10.32 -14.65 55.65
CA GLY A 551 9.31 -13.87 54.91
C GLY A 551 9.72 -12.40 54.76
N VAL A 552 10.13 -11.77 55.85
CA VAL A 552 10.56 -10.35 55.86
C VAL A 552 11.77 -10.12 54.94
N LEU A 553 12.73 -11.06 54.91
CA LEU A 553 13.91 -10.96 54.04
C LEU A 553 13.56 -11.18 52.57
N LEU A 554 12.65 -12.11 52.26
CA LEU A 554 12.20 -12.36 50.89
C LEU A 554 11.37 -11.17 50.35
N ASP A 555 10.46 -10.61 51.15
CA ASP A 555 9.69 -9.41 50.77
C ASP A 555 10.61 -8.22 50.49
N ARG A 556 11.62 -8.03 51.34
CA ARG A 556 12.64 -7.00 51.13
C ARG A 556 13.49 -7.28 49.89
N ALA A 557 13.87 -8.53 49.63
CA ALA A 557 14.61 -8.91 48.43
C ALA A 557 13.82 -8.61 47.16
N GLU A 558 12.53 -8.93 47.16
CA GLU A 558 11.63 -8.63 46.06
C GLU A 558 11.53 -7.11 45.82
N ALA A 559 11.40 -6.30 46.88
CA ALA A 559 11.37 -4.84 46.77
C ALA A 559 12.65 -4.26 46.16
N GLU A 560 13.84 -4.70 46.62
CA GLU A 560 15.13 -4.24 46.09
C GLU A 560 15.35 -4.70 44.63
N ILE A 561 15.01 -5.95 44.31
CA ILE A 561 15.08 -6.48 42.94
C ILE A 561 14.18 -5.67 42.01
N ASN A 562 12.95 -5.40 42.43
CA ASN A 562 12.00 -4.64 41.63
C ASN A 562 12.46 -3.19 41.43
N SER A 563 13.06 -2.57 42.45
CA SER A 563 13.69 -1.24 42.36
C SER A 563 14.81 -1.22 41.30
N VAL A 564 15.72 -2.19 41.34
CA VAL A 564 16.82 -2.30 40.35
C VAL A 564 16.28 -2.58 38.94
N LYS A 565 15.28 -3.45 38.79
CA LYS A 565 14.63 -3.71 37.49
C LYS A 565 13.92 -2.48 36.92
N GLN A 566 13.21 -1.72 37.75
CA GLN A 566 12.58 -0.47 37.32
C GLN A 566 13.62 0.55 36.87
N LYS A 567 14.73 0.67 37.59
CA LYS A 567 15.86 1.51 37.20
C LYS A 567 16.48 1.07 35.88
N PHE A 568 16.67 -0.24 35.65
CA PHE A 568 17.12 -0.76 34.36
C PHE A 568 16.22 -0.31 33.21
N HIS A 569 14.90 -0.47 33.35
CA HIS A 569 13.96 -0.04 32.31
C HIS A 569 14.02 1.47 32.06
N HIS A 570 14.18 2.27 33.12
CA HIS A 570 14.33 3.71 33.01
C HIS A 570 15.63 4.13 32.30
N ASP A 571 16.77 3.61 32.77
CA ASP A 571 18.10 3.88 32.21
C ASP A 571 18.16 3.45 30.72
N LEU A 572 17.64 2.25 30.41
CA LEU A 572 17.58 1.74 29.05
C LEU A 572 16.75 2.68 28.15
N LYS A 573 15.56 3.09 28.60
CA LYS A 573 14.70 4.00 27.85
C LYS A 573 15.38 5.35 27.59
N GLN A 574 16.04 5.91 28.61
CA GLN A 574 16.70 7.20 28.50
C GLN A 574 17.90 7.16 27.54
N GLU A 575 18.78 6.18 27.70
CA GLU A 575 19.97 6.06 26.85
C GLU A 575 19.62 5.66 25.41
N LYS A 576 18.61 4.81 25.24
CA LYS A 576 18.09 4.44 23.91
C LYS A 576 17.57 5.65 23.15
N GLN A 577 16.88 6.58 23.82
CA GLN A 577 16.42 7.82 23.21
C GLN A 577 17.60 8.71 22.76
N LYS A 578 18.70 8.76 23.51
CA LYS A 578 19.91 9.51 23.11
C LYS A 578 20.57 8.90 21.88
N VAL A 579 20.76 7.57 21.87
CA VAL A 579 21.35 6.84 20.74
C VAL A 579 20.47 6.99 19.50
N ARG A 580 19.14 6.86 19.63
CA ARG A 580 18.17 7.09 18.56
C ARG A 580 18.37 8.46 17.88
N GLN A 581 18.45 9.54 18.65
CA GLN A 581 18.63 10.88 18.09
C GLN A 581 19.97 11.05 17.36
N LYS A 582 21.05 10.46 17.92
CA LYS A 582 22.38 10.43 17.29
C LYS A 582 22.34 9.70 15.96
N LEU A 583 21.73 8.51 15.92
CA LEU A 583 21.62 7.67 14.72
C LEU A 583 20.79 8.35 13.62
N ILE A 584 19.64 8.94 13.96
CA ILE A 584 18.82 9.71 13.00
C ILE A 584 19.64 10.86 12.40
N THR A 585 20.31 11.64 13.24
CA THR A 585 21.09 12.80 12.77
C THR A 585 22.23 12.37 11.83
N LYS A 586 22.92 11.27 12.15
CA LYS A 586 23.98 10.70 11.31
C LYS A 586 23.42 10.21 9.97
N ARG A 587 22.35 9.40 10.00
CA ARG A 587 21.69 8.87 8.81
C ARG A 587 21.24 9.97 7.86
N ARG A 588 20.56 11.00 8.36
CA ARG A 588 20.14 12.15 7.56
C ARG A 588 21.31 12.79 6.83
N ARG A 589 22.44 12.98 7.52
CA ARG A 589 23.64 13.58 6.92
C ARG A 589 24.18 12.74 5.77
N GLU A 590 24.37 11.44 5.96
CA GLU A 590 24.94 10.56 4.94
C GLU A 590 23.99 10.37 3.75
N VAL A 591 22.68 10.21 4.00
CA VAL A 591 21.67 10.09 2.94
C VAL A 591 21.56 11.37 2.12
N VAL A 592 21.63 12.55 2.76
CA VAL A 592 21.62 13.83 2.04
C VAL A 592 22.87 13.99 1.19
N GLN A 593 24.06 13.67 1.71
CA GLN A 593 25.30 13.72 0.94
C GLN A 593 25.26 12.80 -0.29
N GLN A 594 24.78 11.56 -0.14
CA GLN A 594 24.62 10.65 -1.26
C GLN A 594 23.61 11.17 -2.29
N LYS A 595 22.53 11.83 -1.84
CA LYS A 595 21.54 12.45 -2.73
C LYS A 595 22.08 13.67 -3.47
N GLU A 596 22.91 14.49 -2.83
CA GLU A 596 23.60 15.61 -3.48
C GLU A 596 24.59 15.10 -4.52
N HIS A 597 25.40 14.10 -4.18
CA HIS A 597 26.29 13.44 -5.14
C HIS A 597 25.52 12.88 -6.34
N ARG A 598 24.36 12.27 -6.09
CA ARG A 598 23.45 11.79 -7.14
C ARG A 598 22.92 12.91 -8.03
N LYS A 599 22.46 14.02 -7.44
CA LYS A 599 22.00 15.21 -8.19
C LYS A 599 23.13 15.79 -9.03
N GLU A 600 24.34 15.86 -8.46
CA GLU A 600 25.53 16.30 -9.16
C GLU A 600 25.79 15.39 -10.35
N GLN A 601 25.86 14.06 -10.21
CA GLN A 601 26.06 13.15 -11.34
C GLN A 601 24.98 13.25 -12.43
N LEU A 602 23.71 13.45 -12.05
CA LEU A 602 22.60 13.70 -12.98
C LEU A 602 22.71 15.07 -13.68
N SER A 603 23.37 16.04 -13.05
CA SER A 603 23.56 17.42 -13.58
C SER A 603 24.89 17.64 -14.32
N LEU A 604 25.95 16.94 -13.91
CA LEU A 604 27.32 16.99 -14.46
C LEU A 604 27.35 16.35 -15.85
N GLY A 605 26.34 15.55 -16.13
CA GLY A 605 26.12 14.97 -17.42
C GLY A 605 25.13 15.78 -18.26
N ASP A 606 25.65 16.65 -19.13
CA ASP A 606 24.99 16.97 -20.40
C ASP A 606 25.53 16.13 -21.60
N PRO A 607 25.98 14.85 -21.45
CA PRO A 607 26.35 14.00 -22.59
C PRO A 607 25.11 13.64 -23.41
N PHE A 608 23.91 13.93 -22.88
CA PHE A 608 22.62 13.89 -23.55
C PHE A 608 22.51 14.93 -24.68
N LYS A 609 23.33 15.98 -24.68
CA LYS A 609 23.44 16.91 -25.82
C LYS A 609 24.44 16.46 -26.90
N THR A 610 25.33 15.52 -26.63
CA THR A 610 26.39 15.09 -27.56
C THR A 610 26.22 13.68 -28.12
N THR A 611 25.44 12.81 -27.46
CA THR A 611 25.16 11.46 -27.96
C THR A 611 24.08 11.49 -29.04
N LYS A 612 24.41 11.09 -30.27
CA LYS A 612 23.45 11.06 -31.41
C LYS A 612 22.56 9.80 -31.42
N GLU A 613 22.97 8.75 -30.70
CA GLU A 613 22.35 7.43 -30.74
C GLU A 613 21.51 7.15 -29.48
N ILE A 614 20.25 6.78 -29.69
CA ILE A 614 19.26 6.56 -28.62
C ILE A 614 19.54 5.26 -27.85
N THR A 615 20.07 4.23 -28.49
CA THR A 615 20.46 2.96 -27.87
C THR A 615 21.55 3.18 -26.80
N HIS A 616 22.57 3.99 -27.12
CA HIS A 616 23.63 4.36 -26.17
C HIS A 616 23.07 5.17 -25.00
N TYR A 617 22.11 6.07 -25.26
CA TYR A 617 21.41 6.84 -24.24
C TYR A 617 20.65 5.94 -23.26
N LEU A 618 19.86 4.98 -23.74
CA LEU A 618 19.12 4.05 -22.89
C LEU A 618 20.05 3.12 -22.09
N SER A 619 21.15 2.65 -22.69
CA SER A 619 22.18 1.88 -22.01
C SER A 619 22.85 2.69 -20.89
N HIS A 620 23.11 3.97 -21.11
CA HIS A 620 23.64 4.86 -20.08
C HIS A 620 22.68 5.02 -18.91
N TRP A 621 21.38 5.24 -19.16
CA TRP A 621 20.35 5.27 -18.11
C TRP A 621 20.29 3.97 -17.31
N LYS A 622 20.39 2.82 -18.00
CA LYS A 622 20.43 1.51 -17.35
C LYS A 622 21.57 1.42 -16.34
N ASN A 623 22.79 1.75 -16.77
CA ASN A 623 23.98 1.64 -15.92
C ASN A 623 23.92 2.64 -14.77
N LEU A 624 23.63 3.92 -15.07
CA LEU A 624 23.54 4.98 -14.08
C LEU A 624 22.54 4.66 -12.95
N LEU A 625 21.33 4.24 -13.31
CA LEU A 625 20.30 3.91 -12.31
C LEU A 625 20.62 2.62 -11.54
N SER A 626 21.29 1.65 -12.18
CA SER A 626 21.72 0.42 -11.51
C SER A 626 22.82 0.72 -10.49
N ASP A 627 23.85 1.46 -10.89
CA ASP A 627 24.98 1.83 -10.04
C ASP A 627 24.50 2.67 -8.85
N HIS A 628 23.64 3.68 -9.09
CA HIS A 628 23.02 4.47 -8.02
C HIS A 628 22.21 3.63 -7.04
N THR A 629 21.49 2.63 -7.55
CA THR A 629 20.70 1.74 -6.69
C THR A 629 21.63 0.89 -5.81
N ILE A 630 22.70 0.33 -6.38
CA ILE A 630 23.67 -0.47 -5.64
C ILE A 630 24.33 0.36 -4.53
N GLU A 631 24.88 1.53 -4.86
CA GLU A 631 25.53 2.42 -3.89
C GLU A 631 24.58 2.83 -2.75
N PHE A 632 23.33 3.15 -3.10
CA PHE A 632 22.33 3.55 -2.11
C PHE A 632 21.93 2.41 -1.18
N GLU A 633 21.76 1.19 -1.71
CA GLU A 633 21.41 0.03 -0.88
C GLU A 633 22.59 -0.42 -0.01
N GLU A 634 23.83 -0.31 -0.48
CA GLU A 634 25.03 -0.57 0.32
C GLU A 634 25.16 0.42 1.48
N LEU A 635 24.97 1.72 1.21
CA LEU A 635 24.94 2.75 2.26
C LEU A 635 23.84 2.47 3.28
N THR A 636 22.65 2.10 2.80
CA THR A 636 21.50 1.81 3.67
C THR A 636 21.75 0.57 4.53
N GLU A 637 22.28 -0.52 3.96
CA GLU A 637 22.64 -1.75 4.68
C GLU A 637 23.70 -1.46 5.75
N LYS A 638 24.72 -0.66 5.42
CA LYS A 638 25.75 -0.21 6.36
C LYS A 638 25.15 0.58 7.52
N LEU A 639 24.32 1.58 7.23
CA LEU A 639 23.68 2.42 8.26
C LEU A 639 22.69 1.64 9.13
N ASP A 640 22.00 0.65 8.57
CA ASP A 640 21.12 -0.26 9.32
C ASP A 640 21.94 -1.16 10.26
N ASN A 641 23.08 -1.68 9.79
CA ASN A 641 24.00 -2.49 10.60
C ASN A 641 24.64 -1.70 11.74
N GLU A 642 25.14 -0.50 11.45
CA GLU A 642 25.75 0.38 12.46
C GLU A 642 24.75 0.74 13.56
N ALA A 643 23.49 1.03 13.20
CA ALA A 643 22.43 1.28 14.18
C ALA A 643 22.19 0.06 15.08
N SER A 644 22.16 -1.15 14.50
CA SER A 644 21.98 -2.40 15.24
C SER A 644 23.14 -2.68 16.21
N GLU A 645 24.39 -2.39 15.82
CA GLU A 645 25.55 -2.59 16.70
C GLU A 645 25.65 -1.50 17.78
N GLU A 646 25.34 -0.22 17.50
CA GLU A 646 25.27 0.82 18.55
C GLU A 646 24.19 0.50 19.59
N LEU A 647 23.02 -0.01 19.17
CA LEU A 647 21.95 -0.43 20.08
C LEU A 647 22.36 -1.66 20.92
N LYS A 648 23.17 -2.56 20.35
CA LYS A 648 23.72 -3.72 21.09
C LYS A 648 24.72 -3.28 22.14
N GLU A 649 25.67 -2.42 21.79
CA GLU A 649 26.66 -1.89 22.76
C GLU A 649 25.96 -1.21 23.94
N LEU A 650 24.92 -0.41 23.64
CA LEU A 650 24.07 0.18 24.65
C LEU A 650 23.41 -0.87 25.56
N LEU A 651 22.73 -1.86 24.97
CA LEU A 651 22.02 -2.90 25.73
C LEU A 651 22.97 -3.69 26.63
N LEU A 652 24.15 -4.06 26.12
CA LEU A 652 25.18 -4.76 26.88
C LEU A 652 25.65 -3.91 28.07
N SER A 653 25.99 -2.64 27.83
CA SER A 653 26.45 -1.72 28.89
C SER A 653 25.43 -1.54 30.01
N VAL A 654 24.15 -1.33 29.66
CA VAL A 654 23.07 -1.15 30.65
C VAL A 654 22.77 -2.45 31.39
N THR A 655 22.87 -3.60 30.71
CA THR A 655 22.71 -4.93 31.31
C THR A 655 23.82 -5.24 32.31
N GLU A 656 25.08 -5.02 31.94
CA GLU A 656 26.24 -5.22 32.81
C GLU A 656 26.17 -4.37 34.08
N LYS A 657 25.84 -3.08 33.91
CA LYS A 657 25.62 -2.16 35.05
C LYS A 657 24.53 -2.68 35.99
N THR A 658 23.42 -3.19 35.44
CA THR A 658 22.29 -3.72 36.22
C THR A 658 22.65 -5.00 36.96
N VAL A 659 23.37 -5.92 36.29
CA VAL A 659 23.88 -7.14 36.93
C VAL A 659 24.84 -6.79 38.07
N GLU A 660 25.68 -5.77 37.89
CA GLU A 660 26.59 -5.31 38.94
C GLU A 660 25.84 -4.63 40.10
N GLU A 661 24.76 -3.91 39.83
CA GLU A 661 23.87 -3.37 40.88
C GLU A 661 23.16 -4.49 41.66
N LEU A 662 22.69 -5.55 41.00
CA LEU A 662 22.11 -6.72 41.66
C LEU A 662 23.16 -7.44 42.53
N LYS A 663 24.40 -7.56 42.07
CA LYS A 663 25.51 -8.06 42.90
C LYS A 663 25.74 -7.18 44.12
N ARG A 664 25.70 -5.84 43.98
CA ARG A 664 25.82 -4.92 45.11
C ARG A 664 24.67 -5.07 46.11
N VAL A 665 23.44 -5.32 45.65
CA VAL A 665 22.32 -5.65 46.53
C VAL A 665 22.59 -6.97 47.27
N GLN A 666 23.02 -8.01 46.56
CA GLN A 666 23.34 -9.31 47.15
C GLN A 666 24.44 -9.21 48.23
N TYR A 667 25.59 -8.62 47.90
CA TYR A 667 26.75 -8.55 48.79
C TYR A 667 26.67 -7.44 49.82
N GLY A 668 26.18 -6.27 49.41
CA GLY A 668 26.14 -5.07 50.25
C GLY A 668 24.97 -5.05 51.22
N ILE A 669 23.82 -5.63 50.85
CA ILE A 669 22.61 -5.61 51.68
C ILE A 669 22.40 -7.00 52.30
N PHE A 670 22.17 -8.03 51.49
CA PHE A 670 21.68 -9.31 52.01
C PHE A 670 22.74 -10.13 52.74
N VAL A 671 23.99 -10.17 52.27
CA VAL A 671 25.07 -10.82 53.02
C VAL A 671 25.28 -10.13 54.37
N GLN A 672 25.21 -8.80 54.44
CA GLN A 672 25.36 -8.06 55.70
C GLN A 672 24.20 -8.31 56.67
N GLU A 673 22.96 -8.31 56.18
CA GLU A 673 21.78 -8.63 57.00
C GLU A 673 21.83 -10.06 57.53
N LEU A 674 22.24 -11.05 56.71
CA LEU A 674 22.40 -12.43 57.15
C LEU A 674 23.50 -12.57 58.23
N VAL A 675 24.60 -11.82 58.11
CA VAL A 675 25.64 -11.76 59.17
C VAL A 675 25.08 -11.17 60.47
N LYS A 676 24.23 -10.13 60.41
CA LYS A 676 23.57 -9.56 61.61
C LYS A 676 22.65 -10.57 62.29
N LEU A 677 22.04 -11.47 61.52
CA LEU A 677 21.20 -12.57 62.01
C LEU A 677 22.02 -13.80 62.44
N SER A 678 23.33 -13.64 62.66
CA SER A 678 24.25 -14.69 63.13
C SER A 678 24.45 -15.86 62.17
N VAL A 679 24.16 -15.70 60.87
CA VAL A 679 24.52 -16.70 59.86
C VAL A 679 26.06 -16.79 59.75
N PRO A 680 26.68 -17.98 59.80
CA PRO A 680 28.13 -18.08 59.79
C PRO A 680 28.73 -17.61 58.45
N LYS A 681 29.75 -16.74 58.53
CA LYS A 681 30.40 -16.11 57.36
C LYS A 681 30.94 -17.12 56.33
N MET A 682 31.44 -18.28 56.78
CA MET A 682 32.00 -19.29 55.89
C MET A 682 30.96 -19.83 54.89
N PHE A 683 29.74 -20.12 55.36
CA PHE A 683 28.66 -20.61 54.48
C PHE A 683 28.15 -19.53 53.52
N LEU A 684 28.15 -18.27 53.95
CA LEU A 684 27.80 -17.14 53.07
C LEU A 684 28.84 -16.96 51.96
N LEU A 685 30.13 -17.05 52.27
CA LEU A 685 31.21 -16.95 51.28
C LEU A 685 31.16 -18.11 50.28
N GLU A 686 30.91 -19.33 50.75
CA GLU A 686 30.76 -20.51 49.89
C GLU A 686 29.58 -20.37 48.92
N ALA A 687 28.40 -19.99 49.43
CA ALA A 687 27.21 -19.80 48.61
C ALA A 687 27.37 -18.66 47.58
N VAL A 688 28.07 -17.59 47.95
CA VAL A 688 28.39 -16.48 47.05
C VAL A 688 29.36 -16.88 45.94
N GLU A 689 30.42 -17.62 46.26
CA GLU A 689 31.37 -18.10 45.24
C GLU A 689 30.72 -19.12 44.29
N GLU A 690 29.80 -19.94 44.78
CA GLU A 690 28.97 -20.81 43.94
C GLU A 690 28.08 -20.00 42.99
N HIS A 691 27.33 -19.01 43.50
CA HIS A 691 26.54 -18.11 42.68
C HIS A 691 27.38 -17.38 41.61
N LYS A 692 28.61 -16.98 41.94
CA LYS A 692 29.54 -16.38 40.97
C LYS A 692 29.90 -17.35 39.86
N LYS A 693 30.20 -18.62 40.19
CA LYS A 693 30.48 -19.67 39.19
C LYS A 693 29.25 -19.96 38.33
N GLU A 694 28.07 -20.05 38.92
CA GLU A 694 26.81 -20.24 38.20
C GLU A 694 26.53 -19.12 37.20
N MET A 695 26.80 -17.85 37.57
CA MET A 695 26.64 -16.72 36.64
C MET A 695 27.59 -16.81 35.45
N VAL A 696 28.85 -17.20 35.67
CA VAL A 696 29.81 -17.39 34.58
C VAL A 696 29.33 -18.48 33.63
N VAL A 697 28.92 -19.64 34.15
CA VAL A 697 28.37 -20.74 33.35
C VAL A 697 27.12 -20.30 32.58
N LYS A 698 26.23 -19.55 33.23
CA LYS A 698 24.99 -19.04 32.60
C LYS A 698 25.29 -18.05 31.49
N HIS A 699 26.27 -17.18 31.69
CA HIS A 699 26.71 -16.21 30.69
C HIS A 699 27.29 -16.92 29.46
N GLU A 700 28.23 -17.85 29.65
CA GLU A 700 28.79 -18.65 28.55
C GLU A 700 27.74 -19.48 27.81
N GLN A 701 26.76 -20.03 28.53
CA GLN A 701 25.64 -20.76 27.93
C GLN A 701 24.83 -19.86 26.99
N LEU A 702 24.46 -18.67 27.46
CA LEU A 702 23.67 -17.72 26.68
C LEU A 702 24.44 -17.20 25.48
N GLU A 703 25.75 -16.93 25.62
CA GLU A 703 26.59 -16.55 24.47
C GLU A 703 26.69 -17.68 23.43
N ARG A 704 26.80 -18.94 23.86
CA ARG A 704 26.81 -20.09 22.92
C ARG A 704 25.48 -20.21 22.18
N GLU A 705 24.36 -20.03 22.88
CA GLU A 705 23.02 -20.05 22.31
C GLU A 705 22.82 -18.88 21.32
N GLU A 706 23.31 -17.68 21.66
CA GLU A 706 23.29 -16.50 20.79
C GLU A 706 24.06 -16.76 19.50
N ARG A 707 25.33 -17.21 19.60
CA ARG A 707 26.16 -17.52 18.43
C ARG A 707 25.49 -18.55 17.52
N ALA A 708 24.97 -19.64 18.09
CA ALA A 708 24.29 -20.68 17.32
C ALA A 708 23.04 -20.16 16.57
N ARG A 709 22.18 -19.40 17.26
CA ARG A 709 20.99 -18.80 16.63
C ARG A 709 21.32 -17.72 15.63
N SER A 710 22.36 -16.92 15.89
CA SER A 710 22.84 -15.89 14.96
C SER A 710 23.36 -16.51 13.67
N MET A 711 24.16 -17.58 13.75
CA MET A 711 24.64 -18.31 12.56
C MET A 711 23.47 -18.88 11.74
N ALA A 712 22.50 -19.52 12.39
CA ALA A 712 21.33 -20.04 11.69
C ALA A 712 20.49 -18.94 11.00
N ALA A 713 20.36 -17.77 11.63
CA ALA A 713 19.66 -16.63 11.05
C ALA A 713 20.43 -16.03 9.86
N GLU A 714 21.76 -16.02 9.91
CA GLU A 714 22.64 -15.57 8.84
C GLU A 714 22.61 -16.53 7.64
N GLU A 715 22.64 -17.85 7.88
CA GLU A 715 22.46 -18.86 6.83
C GLU A 715 21.09 -18.71 6.13
N LEU A 716 20.02 -18.47 6.88
CA LEU A 716 18.69 -18.23 6.33
C LEU A 716 18.63 -16.94 5.48
N LEU A 717 19.31 -15.88 5.92
CA LEU A 717 19.43 -14.64 5.17
C LEU A 717 20.15 -14.88 3.84
N GLU A 718 21.25 -15.64 3.85
CA GLU A 718 22.03 -15.92 2.65
C GLU A 718 21.26 -16.80 1.67
N LEU A 719 20.55 -17.83 2.15
CA LEU A 719 19.62 -18.62 1.34
C LEU A 719 18.54 -17.73 0.70
N THR A 720 18.01 -16.76 1.46
CA THR A 720 17.01 -15.81 0.96
C THR A 720 17.61 -14.90 -0.12
N ARG A 721 18.84 -14.42 0.05
CA ARG A 721 19.56 -13.61 -0.96
C ARG A 721 19.78 -14.39 -2.25
N GLN A 722 20.25 -15.63 -2.15
CA GLN A 722 20.41 -16.51 -3.32
C GLN A 722 19.10 -16.73 -4.05
N LYS A 723 18.02 -17.01 -3.30
CA LYS A 723 16.68 -17.17 -3.88
C LYS A 723 16.21 -15.90 -4.58
N LEU A 724 16.37 -14.74 -3.97
CA LEU A 724 15.99 -13.45 -4.58
C LEU A 724 16.81 -13.15 -5.85
N SER A 725 18.09 -13.52 -5.88
CA SER A 725 18.93 -13.39 -7.07
C SER A 725 18.44 -14.28 -8.21
N GLN A 726 18.04 -15.52 -7.90
CA GLN A 726 17.45 -16.43 -8.88
C GLN A 726 16.08 -15.91 -9.37
N GLU A 727 15.24 -15.38 -8.48
CA GLU A 727 13.96 -14.76 -8.84
C GLU A 727 14.14 -13.53 -9.75
N LEU A 728 15.20 -12.75 -9.56
CA LEU A 728 15.55 -11.64 -10.44
C LEU A 728 15.87 -12.12 -11.86
N GLU A 729 16.80 -13.08 -11.98
CA GLU A 729 17.23 -13.60 -13.29
C GLU A 729 16.09 -14.29 -14.05
N THR A 730 15.33 -15.12 -13.35
CA THR A 730 14.15 -15.81 -13.92
C THR A 730 13.07 -14.82 -14.32
N GLY A 731 12.76 -13.85 -13.46
CA GLY A 731 11.76 -12.81 -13.73
C GLY A 731 12.10 -11.96 -14.96
N ILE A 732 13.36 -11.54 -15.12
CA ILE A 732 13.81 -10.80 -16.32
C ILE A 732 13.64 -11.65 -17.58
N SER A 733 13.99 -12.94 -17.52
CA SER A 733 13.88 -13.86 -18.65
C SER A 733 12.43 -14.13 -19.06
N GLU A 734 11.55 -14.36 -18.08
CA GLU A 734 10.11 -14.57 -18.30
C GLU A 734 9.43 -13.32 -18.87
N GLN A 735 9.79 -12.15 -18.35
CA GLN A 735 9.28 -10.88 -18.84
C GLN A 735 9.70 -10.64 -20.29
N LYS A 736 10.97 -10.91 -20.63
CA LYS A 736 11.46 -10.82 -22.01
C LYS A 736 10.71 -11.77 -22.97
N LYS A 737 10.40 -12.99 -22.51
CA LYS A 737 9.58 -13.93 -23.29
C LYS A 737 8.17 -13.41 -23.51
N SER A 738 7.54 -12.87 -22.47
CA SER A 738 6.19 -12.29 -22.55
C SER A 738 6.11 -11.19 -23.60
N ARG A 739 7.09 -10.28 -23.62
CA ARG A 739 7.19 -9.23 -24.66
C ARG A 739 7.37 -9.77 -26.06
N SER A 740 8.25 -10.75 -26.23
CA SER A 740 8.46 -11.36 -27.56
C SER A 740 7.18 -12.01 -28.09
N TRP A 741 6.37 -12.57 -27.20
CA TRP A 741 5.06 -13.13 -27.52
C TRP A 741 4.04 -12.02 -27.85
N GLU A 742 3.95 -10.96 -27.05
CA GLU A 742 3.06 -9.81 -27.31
C GLU A 742 3.37 -9.16 -28.67
N GLN A 743 4.65 -8.94 -28.98
CA GLN A 743 5.08 -8.42 -30.28
C GLN A 743 4.68 -9.35 -31.43
N SER A 744 4.81 -10.67 -31.24
CA SER A 744 4.42 -11.65 -32.25
C SER A 744 2.92 -11.65 -32.51
N VAL A 745 2.10 -11.50 -31.46
CA VAL A 745 0.64 -11.39 -31.56
C VAL A 745 0.24 -10.09 -32.26
N PHE A 746 0.83 -8.97 -31.86
CA PHE A 746 0.54 -7.66 -32.47
C PHE A 746 0.92 -7.60 -33.96
N MET A 747 1.95 -8.34 -34.38
CA MET A 747 2.34 -8.43 -35.80
C MET A 747 1.44 -9.36 -36.63
N GLN A 748 0.63 -10.22 -35.98
CA GLN A 748 -0.31 -11.12 -36.64
C GLN A 748 -1.72 -10.52 -36.83
N VAL A 749 -2.03 -9.45 -36.10
CA VAL A 749 -3.26 -8.64 -36.21
C VAL A 749 -3.02 -7.45 -37.13
#